data_AF-A0A8J2RNQ6-F1
#
_entry.id   AF-A0A8J2RNQ6-F1
#
_cell.length_a   1.000
_cell.length_b   1.000
_cell.length_c   1.000
_cell.angle_alpha   90.00
_cell.angle_beta   90.00
_cell.angle_gamma   90.00
#
_symmetry.space_group_name_H-M   'P 1'
#
loop_
_entity.id
_entity.type
_entity.pdbx_description
1 polymer ?
#
loop_
_entity_poly.entity_id
_entity_poly.type
_entity_poly.pdbx_seq_one_letter_code
_entity_poly.pdbx_strand_id
1 'polypeptide(L)'
;MHRSNSDSRRDRQQRFSFKNRMKPSSLQDVENEVGCRSASLRHHKTSTAGQAILKTSGANGGGATVASSVISLGFSMSSVNDPTTPSGLGPLTGHTPKKSNWEVIEHYHKSGLHGTPSNNRGKQQEEYGTTAPATINHEFVLLDERRCWWNLCHLLKRVFRSHRFKDVHVEVLYQRYFLRMNQTNLTSLLALLIATALVFTVLNYAAGGNQGLLQGIIIGLFALLYVGLELLVTRSFLNEVYLIVFSYIILASFVGTELVLALDNARKSAVAGAWSTVFFIYITYTFLPLHVRESSICGCLLGVTQLACALSVNFEDTNVWKQIMANGILFLCTNIAGIFTHYPCEVAQRQAFIETRQCIEARINIQRENQQQERLLLSVLPRHVAMEMKADIAGKPKDTMFHKIYIQRHENVSILFADICGFTSLSDQCTAEELVRLLNELFARFDRLAAEHHCLRIKLLGDCYYCVSGLPEPRPDHAHCCVEMGLDMIDAIALVREVTGVNVNMRVGIHTGRVHCGVLGLRKWQFDVWSNDVTLANNMESGGIPGRIHITKETLKYLGSDYRVEPGHGGERNGYLRDHNIETFLIIPSDKYRDHHAKKTSSYNSMNGTTSTSKEMRVMGHSEHTKQNIHNKLGFGDNQEKKDPEVEVNDYLARAIDARSIDRLRAEHCRRWLLTFRKPETEAKIKRDVIYWRNMWRSIFLPEELMMFSRRIAASRRLTQLLSAWVVLILYAVACAPLVPLTEEQLPTCLLQWIQFNNSAVLNYDKPKDLSVIANSSFPENRNGTSKEECTSPFPQYVTLCVLLSMISSSVFQPMTSLLRLALLITMSSVYLYFVFGSHSGVFSSQDILLMLMREPPDAVISLGMLTTLILAAFVAAFVIHGQQIEATSRLDFLWKLQATEEKEEMEHLQAYNRKLLANILPVHVAEHFMSMDKHNDELYHEQCESVCIMFASIPNFPEFYVELESNNEGVECLRLLNEIIADFDEILSEEQFKYIEKIKSTGSTYMAASGLTKATCDMKNFNHVTAMADYALRLREQLDYVNEHSFNNFKIRIGINIGPVVAGVIGARKPQYDIWGNAVNVASRMDSTGVLDKIQVTQEVCQILQPKSYPLTCRGTVNVKGKGEMVTYFLDGYSVDRVQTSTPTRLI
;
A
#
# COMPACT_ATOMS: atom_id res chain seq x y z
N MET A 1 22.03 -36.28 51.02
CA MET A 1 22.04 -35.26 52.08
C MET A 1 22.56 -33.96 51.49
N HIS A 2 22.00 -32.80 51.86
CA HIS A 2 22.37 -31.40 51.48
C HIS A 2 22.56 -31.10 49.96
N ARG A 3 21.82 -30.17 49.35
CA ARG A 3 21.95 -28.68 49.42
C ARG A 3 23.36 -28.19 49.03
N SER A 4 23.54 -27.24 48.11
CA SER A 4 22.55 -26.36 47.42
C SER A 4 23.17 -25.61 46.22
N ASN A 5 22.31 -25.17 45.28
CA ASN A 5 22.30 -23.90 44.48
C ASN A 5 23.60 -23.32 43.86
N SER A 6 23.61 -22.67 42.69
CA SER A 6 22.52 -22.19 41.80
C SER A 6 22.98 -21.86 40.36
N ASP A 7 22.04 -21.94 39.43
CA ASP A 7 21.83 -21.09 38.23
C ASP A 7 22.91 -20.86 37.15
N SER A 8 22.99 -21.83 36.25
CA SER A 8 22.45 -21.77 34.87
C SER A 8 23.05 -20.87 33.74
N ARG A 9 22.85 -21.40 32.52
CA ARG A 9 22.75 -20.73 31.19
C ARG A 9 24.03 -20.18 30.53
N ARG A 10 24.63 -21.04 29.70
CA ARG A 10 25.04 -20.70 28.31
C ARG A 10 24.99 -21.92 27.38
N ASP A 11 25.01 -21.60 26.09
CA ASP A 11 25.39 -22.41 24.92
C ASP A 11 24.39 -23.34 24.17
N ARG A 12 24.35 -23.08 22.85
CA ARG A 12 24.27 -23.99 21.69
C ARG A 12 23.12 -24.99 21.54
N GLN A 13 22.50 -24.94 20.36
CA GLN A 13 22.16 -26.15 19.61
C GLN A 13 22.74 -26.09 18.19
N GLN A 14 23.29 -27.21 17.73
CA GLN A 14 23.65 -27.47 16.34
C GLN A 14 22.68 -28.50 15.74
N ARG A 15 22.76 -28.66 14.41
CA ARG A 15 22.13 -29.72 13.63
C ARG A 15 22.14 -31.09 14.34
N PHE A 16 21.07 -31.85 14.16
CA PHE A 16 21.18 -33.30 13.99
C PHE A 16 20.35 -33.77 12.79
N SER A 17 20.69 -34.96 12.30
CA SER A 17 20.08 -35.63 11.15
C SER A 17 19.94 -37.11 11.48
N PHE A 18 18.85 -37.74 11.06
CA PHE A 18 18.76 -39.19 11.02
C PHE A 18 18.07 -39.68 9.75
N LYS A 19 18.59 -40.78 9.21
CA LYS A 19 17.96 -41.57 8.15
C LYS A 19 17.15 -42.69 8.79
N ASN A 20 16.20 -43.26 8.05
CA ASN A 20 16.12 -44.72 8.00
C ASN A 20 15.67 -45.24 6.63
N ARG A 21 15.98 -46.50 6.35
CA ARG A 21 15.58 -47.26 5.15
C ARG A 21 14.56 -48.32 5.54
N MET A 22 13.70 -48.73 4.61
CA MET A 22 13.44 -50.17 4.36
C MET A 22 12.94 -50.42 2.92
N LYS A 23 13.12 -51.68 2.49
CA LYS A 23 12.78 -52.34 1.21
C LYS A 23 12.50 -53.83 1.56
N PRO A 24 12.05 -54.75 0.68
CA PRO A 24 12.12 -54.78 -0.79
C PRO A 24 10.70 -54.80 -1.42
N SER A 25 10.19 -55.64 -2.35
CA SER A 25 10.71 -56.76 -3.17
C SER A 25 9.72 -57.14 -4.30
N SER A 26 10.22 -57.21 -5.56
CA SER A 26 9.81 -58.13 -6.66
C SER A 26 8.34 -58.13 -7.15
N LEU A 27 7.99 -58.55 -8.39
CA LEU A 27 8.67 -59.32 -9.46
C LEU A 27 8.45 -58.69 -10.86
N GLN A 28 9.40 -58.97 -11.77
CA GLN A 28 9.30 -59.25 -13.23
C GLN A 28 8.53 -58.30 -14.18
N ASP A 29 9.17 -57.68 -15.18
CA ASP A 29 9.52 -58.16 -16.56
C ASP A 29 8.37 -57.85 -17.55
N VAL A 30 8.55 -57.41 -18.80
CA VAL A 30 9.48 -57.84 -19.87
C VAL A 30 9.83 -56.65 -20.82
N GLU A 31 11.12 -56.46 -21.13
CA GLU A 31 11.78 -56.00 -22.41
C GLU A 31 11.22 -54.82 -23.26
N ASN A 32 11.92 -54.12 -24.19
CA ASN A 32 13.31 -53.80 -24.61
C ASN A 32 13.14 -52.73 -25.75
N GLU A 33 14.08 -52.01 -26.38
CA GLU A 33 15.50 -51.57 -26.28
C GLU A 33 15.61 -50.38 -27.29
N VAL A 34 16.54 -49.42 -27.35
CA VAL A 34 17.59 -48.86 -26.46
C VAL A 34 17.98 -47.48 -27.11
N GLY A 35 18.80 -46.56 -26.59
CA GLY A 35 19.60 -46.47 -25.37
C GLY A 35 20.75 -45.46 -25.50
N CYS A 36 21.29 -44.97 -24.37
CA CYS A 36 22.55 -44.21 -24.26
C CYS A 36 22.59 -42.79 -24.93
N ARG A 37 23.43 -41.83 -24.50
CA ARG A 37 24.28 -41.67 -23.29
C ARG A 37 24.68 -40.19 -23.07
N SER A 38 25.08 -39.88 -21.83
CA SER A 38 26.07 -38.85 -21.40
C SER A 38 26.00 -37.40 -21.91
N ALA A 39 25.96 -36.45 -20.98
CA ALA A 39 26.29 -35.04 -21.22
C ALA A 39 27.82 -34.79 -21.26
N SER A 40 28.25 -33.74 -21.96
CA SER A 40 29.55 -33.06 -21.74
C SER A 40 29.52 -31.60 -22.26
N LEU A 41 30.61 -30.86 -22.06
CA LEU A 41 30.72 -29.41 -22.25
C LEU A 41 31.49 -29.01 -23.54
N ARG A 42 31.46 -27.68 -23.82
CA ARG A 42 32.56 -26.81 -24.33
C ARG A 42 32.77 -26.58 -25.86
N HIS A 43 32.84 -25.27 -26.17
CA HIS A 43 33.85 -24.55 -26.98
C HIS A 43 33.81 -24.45 -28.55
N HIS A 44 33.72 -23.17 -28.98
CA HIS A 44 34.60 -22.45 -29.95
C HIS A 44 34.64 -22.74 -31.49
N LYS A 45 34.33 -21.65 -32.23
CA LYS A 45 35.12 -20.99 -33.32
C LYS A 45 35.08 -21.53 -34.78
N THR A 46 35.57 -20.66 -35.68
CA THR A 46 35.77 -20.74 -37.17
C THR A 46 34.45 -20.71 -37.99
N SER A 47 34.28 -19.92 -39.08
CA SER A 47 35.10 -19.56 -40.28
C SER A 47 35.12 -20.73 -41.30
N THR A 48 35.00 -20.57 -42.63
CA THR A 48 35.58 -19.57 -43.58
C THR A 48 34.87 -19.59 -44.98
N ALA A 49 34.99 -18.51 -45.79
CA ALA A 49 34.69 -18.42 -47.26
C ALA A 49 33.22 -18.63 -47.75
N GLY A 50 32.79 -18.23 -48.97
CA GLY A 50 33.37 -17.33 -49.99
C GLY A 50 32.77 -17.52 -51.41
N GLN A 51 32.77 -16.46 -52.26
CA GLN A 51 32.33 -16.41 -53.70
C GLN A 51 30.79 -16.55 -53.98
N ALA A 52 30.19 -16.00 -55.06
CA ALA A 52 30.57 -14.90 -55.98
C ALA A 52 29.39 -14.40 -56.89
N ILE A 53 29.34 -13.08 -57.17
CA ILE A 53 29.06 -12.38 -58.48
C ILE A 53 27.79 -12.79 -59.28
N LEU A 54 26.87 -11.88 -59.68
CA LEU A 54 26.96 -11.05 -60.92
C LEU A 54 25.92 -9.88 -61.03
N LYS A 55 26.41 -8.64 -61.25
CA LYS A 55 25.92 -7.42 -62.01
C LYS A 55 24.40 -7.04 -62.05
N THR A 56 23.95 -5.80 -62.36
CA THR A 56 24.49 -4.59 -63.06
C THR A 56 23.98 -3.25 -62.47
N SER A 57 24.74 -2.14 -62.62
CA SER A 57 24.35 -0.69 -62.66
C SER A 57 23.31 -0.12 -61.66
N GLY A 58 23.47 1.02 -60.98
CA GLY A 58 24.21 2.26 -61.29
C GLY A 58 23.20 3.41 -61.59
N ALA A 59 23.35 4.68 -61.18
CA ALA A 59 24.41 5.36 -60.42
C ALA A 59 23.89 6.70 -59.80
N ASN A 60 24.65 7.31 -58.88
CA ASN A 60 24.52 8.69 -58.33
C ASN A 60 23.20 9.05 -57.57
N GLY A 61 23.16 10.01 -56.66
CA GLY A 61 24.23 10.82 -56.03
C GLY A 61 23.67 12.06 -55.29
N GLY A 62 24.35 12.52 -54.23
CA GLY A 62 23.92 13.67 -53.41
C GLY A 62 22.78 13.37 -52.42
N GLY A 63 22.43 14.26 -51.49
CA GLY A 63 23.00 15.57 -51.16
C GLY A 63 22.12 16.30 -50.13
N ALA A 64 22.70 16.98 -49.14
CA ALA A 64 22.00 17.49 -47.94
C ALA A 64 21.34 18.89 -48.11
N THR A 65 20.96 19.49 -46.96
CA THR A 65 20.39 20.84 -46.73
C THR A 65 18.86 20.95 -46.94
N VAL A 66 18.08 21.77 -46.20
CA VAL A 66 18.37 22.60 -45.01
C VAL A 66 17.15 22.71 -44.07
N ALA A 67 17.30 23.35 -42.90
CA ALA A 67 16.27 23.57 -41.88
C ALA A 67 15.25 24.68 -42.20
N SER A 68 14.08 24.69 -41.55
CA SER A 68 13.66 25.82 -40.68
C SER A 68 12.43 25.45 -39.81
N SER A 69 12.21 26.22 -38.75
CA SER A 69 11.03 26.15 -37.84
C SER A 69 10.00 27.24 -38.19
N VAL A 70 8.84 27.24 -37.51
CA VAL A 70 8.10 28.40 -36.91
C VAL A 70 6.55 28.41 -37.12
N ILE A 71 5.83 28.24 -35.99
CA ILE A 71 4.48 28.77 -35.61
C ILE A 71 3.16 28.24 -36.24
N SER A 72 2.30 27.69 -35.34
CA SER A 72 0.81 27.69 -35.22
C SER A 72 -0.10 27.37 -36.43
N LEU A 73 -1.28 26.76 -36.28
CA LEU A 73 -2.44 27.20 -35.48
C LEU A 73 -3.52 26.09 -35.36
N GLY A 74 -4.50 26.27 -34.47
CA GLY A 74 -5.86 25.73 -34.63
C GLY A 74 -6.16 24.32 -34.10
N PHE A 75 -7.01 24.24 -33.06
CA PHE A 75 -7.87 23.09 -32.84
C PHE A 75 -9.11 23.20 -33.74
N SER A 76 -9.43 22.16 -34.50
CA SER A 76 -10.79 21.82 -34.91
C SER A 76 -10.85 20.34 -35.23
N MET A 77 -11.81 19.62 -34.66
CA MET A 77 -11.93 18.16 -34.82
C MET A 77 -13.35 17.82 -35.28
N SER A 78 -13.51 17.67 -36.58
CA SER A 78 -14.70 17.16 -37.24
C SER A 78 -14.48 15.70 -37.69
N SER A 79 -15.57 14.94 -37.79
CA SER A 79 -15.58 13.53 -38.21
C SER A 79 -15.11 13.29 -39.66
N VAL A 80 -14.66 12.07 -39.97
CA VAL A 80 -15.27 11.22 -41.03
C VAL A 80 -14.70 9.78 -40.99
N ASN A 81 -15.62 8.82 -41.06
CA ASN A 81 -15.61 7.41 -41.47
C ASN A 81 -14.30 6.64 -41.75
N ASP A 82 -14.19 5.45 -41.15
CA ASP A 82 -13.47 4.28 -41.71
C ASP A 82 -14.37 3.48 -42.68
N PRO A 83 -13.81 2.72 -43.66
CA PRO A 83 -14.58 1.97 -44.65
C PRO A 83 -14.81 0.48 -44.33
N THR A 84 -15.91 -0.05 -44.90
CA THR A 84 -16.18 -1.47 -45.22
C THR A 84 -15.03 -2.11 -46.03
N THR A 85 -14.79 -3.44 -46.13
CA THR A 85 -15.56 -4.71 -46.02
C THR A 85 -14.51 -5.88 -46.11
N PRO A 86 -14.82 -7.21 -46.25
CA PRO A 86 -16.09 -7.93 -46.28
C PRO A 86 -16.20 -9.12 -45.28
N SER A 87 -17.34 -9.81 -45.32
CA SER A 87 -17.65 -11.03 -44.57
C SER A 87 -17.05 -12.31 -45.19
N GLY A 88 -16.85 -13.32 -44.34
CA GLY A 88 -16.65 -14.72 -44.73
C GLY A 88 -17.46 -15.64 -43.81
N LEU A 89 -18.19 -16.60 -44.37
CA LEU A 89 -18.98 -17.56 -43.58
C LEU A 89 -18.07 -18.65 -43.00
N GLY A 90 -18.30 -18.98 -41.71
CA GLY A 90 -17.77 -20.17 -41.05
C GLY A 90 -18.91 -21.02 -40.45
N PRO A 91 -18.69 -22.29 -40.11
CA PRO A 91 -19.78 -23.21 -39.75
C PRO A 91 -20.48 -22.85 -38.43
N LEU A 92 -21.81 -22.90 -38.44
CA LEU A 92 -22.65 -22.75 -37.25
C LEU A 92 -22.53 -23.99 -36.35
N THR A 93 -21.75 -23.87 -35.27
CA THR A 93 -21.89 -24.70 -34.07
C THR A 93 -22.11 -23.78 -32.87
N GLY A 94 -23.35 -23.72 -32.42
CA GLY A 94 -23.84 -22.66 -31.53
C GLY A 94 -23.56 -22.90 -30.05
N HIS A 95 -22.33 -22.62 -29.61
CA HIS A 95 -22.06 -22.33 -28.21
C HIS A 95 -21.40 -20.95 -28.07
N THR A 96 -22.14 -19.98 -27.52
CA THR A 96 -21.49 -18.93 -26.74
C THR A 96 -20.80 -19.63 -25.56
N PRO A 97 -19.49 -19.39 -25.30
CA PRO A 97 -18.84 -19.99 -24.14
C PRO A 97 -19.59 -19.55 -22.87
N LYS A 98 -19.92 -20.50 -21.97
CA LYS A 98 -20.49 -20.17 -20.66
C LYS A 98 -19.56 -19.18 -19.97
N LYS A 99 -20.10 -18.09 -19.42
CA LYS A 99 -19.31 -17.12 -18.66
C LYS A 99 -18.62 -17.85 -17.50
N SER A 100 -17.34 -17.57 -17.28
CA SER A 100 -16.63 -18.09 -16.10
C SER A 100 -17.27 -17.54 -14.82
N ASN A 101 -17.06 -18.23 -13.68
CA ASN A 101 -17.59 -17.82 -12.38
C ASN A 101 -17.26 -16.34 -12.06
N TRP A 102 -16.13 -15.83 -12.55
CA TRP A 102 -15.68 -14.45 -12.30
C TRP A 102 -16.34 -13.42 -13.22
N GLU A 103 -16.62 -13.76 -14.48
CA GLU A 103 -17.26 -12.84 -15.43
C GLU A 103 -18.72 -12.57 -15.07
N VAL A 104 -19.44 -13.55 -14.53
CA VAL A 104 -20.80 -13.35 -13.99
C VAL A 104 -20.80 -12.38 -12.80
N ILE A 105 -19.81 -12.50 -11.90
CA ILE A 105 -19.61 -11.58 -10.77
C ILE A 105 -19.27 -10.17 -11.28
N GLU A 106 -18.37 -10.03 -12.26
CA GLU A 106 -17.97 -8.72 -12.79
C GLU A 106 -19.06 -8.05 -13.65
N HIS A 107 -19.89 -8.80 -14.36
CA HIS A 107 -20.99 -8.25 -15.17
C HIS A 107 -22.02 -7.55 -14.28
N TYR A 108 -22.52 -8.24 -13.26
CA TYR A 108 -23.56 -7.71 -12.36
C TYR A 108 -23.12 -6.44 -11.62
N HIS A 109 -21.82 -6.33 -11.30
CA HIS A 109 -21.25 -5.13 -10.67
C HIS A 109 -21.34 -3.86 -11.54
N LYS A 110 -21.37 -3.98 -12.87
CA LYS A 110 -21.56 -2.83 -13.77
C LYS A 110 -23.03 -2.40 -13.79
N SER A 111 -23.95 -3.37 -13.88
CA SER A 111 -25.41 -3.12 -13.91
C SER A 111 -25.94 -2.46 -12.64
N GLY A 112 -25.39 -2.82 -11.46
CA GLY A 112 -25.84 -2.29 -10.16
C GLY A 112 -25.61 -0.79 -9.95
N LEU A 113 -24.75 -0.15 -10.74
CA LEU A 113 -24.43 1.29 -10.64
C LEU A 113 -25.39 2.19 -11.44
N HIS A 114 -26.43 1.65 -12.07
CA HIS A 114 -27.44 2.41 -12.83
C HIS A 114 -28.78 2.57 -12.11
N GLY A 115 -28.69 3.06 -10.86
CA GLY A 115 -29.79 3.75 -10.18
C GLY A 115 -29.73 5.25 -10.47
N THR A 116 -30.75 5.81 -11.13
CA THR A 116 -30.82 7.26 -11.41
C THR A 116 -31.10 8.05 -10.13
N PRO A 117 -30.29 9.07 -9.78
CA PRO A 117 -30.59 9.91 -8.62
C PRO A 117 -31.84 10.75 -8.89
N SER A 118 -32.85 10.61 -8.02
CA SER A 118 -34.11 11.34 -8.13
C SER A 118 -33.92 12.83 -7.87
N ASN A 119 -34.43 13.67 -8.76
CA ASN A 119 -34.11 15.10 -8.89
C ASN A 119 -34.77 16.00 -7.82
N ASN A 120 -34.32 15.90 -6.56
CA ASN A 120 -34.76 16.77 -5.46
C ASN A 120 -33.95 18.09 -5.44
N ARG A 121 -34.34 19.07 -6.27
CA ARG A 121 -33.79 20.43 -6.24
C ARG A 121 -34.26 21.20 -4.99
N GLY A 122 -33.47 21.11 -3.91
CA GLY A 122 -33.84 21.60 -2.57
C GLY A 122 -32.76 22.37 -1.80
N LYS A 123 -32.03 23.29 -2.44
CA LYS A 123 -31.08 24.24 -1.83
C LYS A 123 -29.97 23.65 -0.92
N GLN A 124 -28.92 23.12 -1.54
CA GLN A 124 -27.53 23.47 -1.24
C GLN A 124 -26.69 23.17 -2.49
N GLN A 125 -25.78 24.05 -2.86
CA GLN A 125 -25.14 24.04 -4.18
C GLN A 125 -23.67 24.47 -4.10
N GLU A 126 -22.82 23.50 -3.77
CA GLU A 126 -21.36 23.55 -3.98
C GLU A 126 -20.93 22.19 -4.56
N GLU A 127 -20.05 22.21 -5.57
CA GLU A 127 -19.78 21.03 -6.42
C GLU A 127 -18.61 20.19 -5.90
N TYR A 128 -18.85 18.90 -5.66
CA TYR A 128 -17.78 17.91 -5.52
C TYR A 128 -17.35 17.40 -6.90
N GLY A 129 -16.25 17.95 -7.42
CA GLY A 129 -15.63 17.50 -8.66
C GLY A 129 -14.87 16.17 -8.53
N THR A 130 -14.71 15.46 -9.65
CA THR A 130 -14.03 14.17 -9.76
C THR A 130 -12.60 14.19 -9.21
N THR A 131 -12.32 13.33 -8.22
CA THR A 131 -11.02 13.20 -7.57
C THR A 131 -10.01 12.41 -8.43
N ALA A 132 -9.32 13.13 -9.31
CA ALA A 132 -7.97 12.75 -9.74
C ALA A 132 -7.04 12.60 -8.50
N PRO A 133 -5.96 11.80 -8.56
CA PRO A 133 -5.14 11.50 -7.39
C PRO A 133 -4.61 12.77 -6.71
N ALA A 134 -4.84 12.86 -5.39
CA ALA A 134 -4.70 14.08 -4.63
C ALA A 134 -3.26 14.59 -4.56
N THR A 135 -2.89 15.49 -5.47
CA THR A 135 -1.83 16.47 -5.19
C THR A 135 -2.34 17.38 -4.09
N ILE A 136 -1.86 17.16 -2.86
CA ILE A 136 -2.15 18.03 -1.71
C ILE A 136 -1.58 19.42 -2.01
N ASN A 137 -2.45 20.30 -2.49
CA ASN A 137 -2.13 21.71 -2.63
C ASN A 137 -2.09 22.32 -1.23
N HIS A 138 -0.89 22.54 -0.71
CA HIS A 138 -0.71 23.55 0.32
C HIS A 138 -1.08 24.91 -0.27
N GLU A 139 -2.30 25.37 -0.03
CA GLU A 139 -2.66 26.76 -0.24
C GLU A 139 -1.71 27.66 0.57
N PHE A 140 -0.94 28.45 -0.17
CA PHE A 140 -0.20 29.57 0.39
C PHE A 140 -0.67 30.81 -0.36
N VAL A 141 -1.45 31.62 0.36
CA VAL A 141 -2.12 32.86 -0.05
C VAL A 141 -1.53 33.53 -1.30
N LEU A 142 -2.35 33.64 -2.35
CA LEU A 142 -2.12 34.58 -3.46
C LEU A 142 -2.13 36.01 -2.92
N LEU A 143 -1.00 36.71 -3.04
CA LEU A 143 -0.88 38.12 -2.64
C LEU A 143 -0.10 38.94 -3.70
N ASP A 144 -0.90 39.65 -4.49
CA ASP A 144 -0.69 40.95 -5.15
C ASP A 144 0.66 41.28 -5.83
N GLU A 145 0.56 41.67 -7.10
CA GLU A 145 1.68 42.18 -7.89
C GLU A 145 2.01 43.65 -7.56
N ARG A 146 2.89 43.91 -6.57
CA ARG A 146 3.82 45.08 -6.54
C ARG A 146 4.75 45.06 -5.32
N ARG A 147 6.06 44.80 -5.52
CA ARG A 147 7.25 45.48 -4.92
C ARG A 147 8.49 44.57 -4.88
N CYS A 148 9.34 44.67 -5.89
CA CYS A 148 10.55 43.85 -6.03
C CYS A 148 11.50 43.89 -4.81
N TRP A 149 11.60 45.04 -4.12
CA TRP A 149 12.52 45.22 -2.97
C TRP A 149 12.02 44.66 -1.63
N TRP A 150 10.71 44.56 -1.40
CA TRP A 150 10.19 43.97 -0.15
C TRP A 150 10.36 42.44 -0.11
N ASN A 151 10.42 41.82 -1.30
CA ASN A 151 10.58 40.38 -1.46
C ASN A 151 11.93 39.86 -0.93
N LEU A 152 13.02 40.63 -0.98
CA LEU A 152 14.32 40.19 -0.45
C LEU A 152 14.30 40.03 1.07
N CYS A 153 13.68 40.97 1.80
CA CYS A 153 13.52 40.88 3.25
C CYS A 153 12.56 39.74 3.65
N HIS A 154 11.52 39.46 2.85
CA HIS A 154 10.65 38.30 3.07
C HIS A 154 11.32 36.97 2.71
N LEU A 155 12.17 36.93 1.68
CA LEU A 155 12.98 35.78 1.29
C LEU A 155 13.94 35.40 2.42
N LEU A 156 14.72 36.37 2.93
CA LEU A 156 15.60 36.17 4.08
C LEU A 156 14.80 35.69 5.31
N LYS A 157 13.70 36.37 5.66
CA LYS A 157 12.81 35.92 6.75
C LYS A 157 12.22 34.52 6.54
N ARG A 158 12.11 34.02 5.30
CA ARG A 158 11.61 32.67 4.99
C ARG A 158 12.73 31.62 5.10
N VAL A 159 13.91 31.90 4.56
CA VAL A 159 15.09 31.01 4.61
C VAL A 159 15.66 30.86 6.02
N PHE A 160 15.63 31.94 6.83
CA PHE A 160 16.08 31.91 8.22
C PHE A 160 15.00 31.45 9.22
N ARG A 161 13.76 31.15 8.77
CA ARG A 161 12.71 30.59 9.64
C ARG A 161 12.95 29.09 9.78
N SER A 162 13.08 28.61 11.02
CA SER A 162 13.19 27.16 11.30
C SER A 162 11.97 26.43 10.71
N HIS A 163 12.22 25.61 9.69
CA HIS A 163 11.24 24.66 9.17
C HIS A 163 11.18 23.48 10.13
N ARG A 164 9.99 23.26 10.69
CA ARG A 164 9.64 22.10 11.51
C ARG A 164 8.27 21.62 11.09
N PHE A 165 8.00 20.32 11.22
CA PHE A 165 6.64 19.81 11.08
C PHE A 165 5.73 20.34 12.18
N LYS A 166 4.41 20.37 11.93
CA LYS A 166 3.41 20.82 12.92
C LYS A 166 3.29 19.85 14.10
N ASP A 167 3.49 18.56 13.83
CA ASP A 167 3.53 17.49 14.84
C ASP A 167 4.98 17.30 15.33
N VAL A 168 5.13 17.26 16.65
CA VAL A 168 6.40 17.05 17.36
C VAL A 168 6.91 15.63 17.19
N HIS A 169 6.03 14.61 17.15
CA HIS A 169 6.45 13.22 16.96
C HIS A 169 7.03 13.01 15.56
N VAL A 170 6.41 13.59 14.54
CA VAL A 170 6.93 13.59 13.16
C VAL A 170 8.24 14.37 13.02
N GLU A 171 8.43 15.50 13.72
CA GLU A 171 9.73 16.21 13.73
C GLU A 171 10.83 15.40 14.43
N VAL A 172 10.56 14.75 15.56
CA VAL A 172 11.52 13.87 16.24
C VAL A 172 11.89 12.66 15.36
N LEU A 173 10.91 12.05 14.68
CA LEU A 173 11.13 10.92 13.79
C LEU A 173 11.91 11.34 12.51
N TYR A 174 11.66 12.54 11.99
CA TYR A 174 12.44 13.14 10.90
C TYR A 174 13.88 13.45 11.34
N GLN A 175 14.09 14.06 12.51
CA GLN A 175 15.43 14.32 13.04
C GLN A 175 16.22 13.02 13.17
N ARG A 176 15.56 11.94 13.63
CA ARG A 176 16.15 10.60 13.70
C ARG A 176 16.59 10.08 12.32
N TYR A 177 15.71 10.18 11.32
CA TYR A 177 16.02 9.83 9.93
C TYR A 177 17.20 10.64 9.37
N PHE A 178 17.16 11.98 9.53
CA PHE A 178 18.15 12.92 9.03
C PHE A 178 19.54 12.69 9.62
N LEU A 179 19.64 12.49 10.94
CA LEU A 179 20.92 12.23 11.62
C LEU A 179 21.54 10.91 11.16
N ARG A 180 20.72 9.85 11.07
CA ARG A 180 21.16 8.51 10.63
C ARG A 180 21.58 8.50 9.16
N MET A 181 20.88 9.23 8.28
CA MET A 181 21.28 9.37 6.87
C MET A 181 22.57 10.18 6.69
N ASN A 182 22.80 11.19 7.53
CA ASN A 182 24.01 12.01 7.49
C ASN A 182 25.22 11.40 8.21
N GLN A 183 25.07 10.30 8.95
CA GLN A 183 26.18 9.60 9.60
C GLN A 183 27.29 9.22 8.60
N THR A 184 26.92 8.72 7.42
CA THR A 184 27.86 8.39 6.33
C THR A 184 28.53 9.64 5.75
N ASN A 185 27.84 10.79 5.76
CA ASN A 185 28.39 12.07 5.32
C ASN A 185 29.44 12.58 6.32
N LEU A 186 29.15 12.49 7.62
CA LEU A 186 30.05 12.88 8.70
C LEU A 186 31.32 12.02 8.74
N THR A 187 31.22 10.69 8.55
CA THR A 187 32.40 9.82 8.43
C THR A 187 33.24 10.15 7.19
N SER A 188 32.59 10.43 6.05
CA SER A 188 33.30 10.81 4.82
C SER A 188 34.04 12.14 4.98
N LEU A 189 33.47 13.08 5.74
CA LEU A 189 34.12 14.34 6.10
C LEU A 189 35.34 14.12 7.01
N LEU A 190 35.20 13.32 8.07
CA LEU A 190 36.30 13.06 9.01
C LEU A 190 37.49 12.40 8.28
N ALA A 191 37.25 11.39 7.43
CA ALA A 191 38.28 10.79 6.60
C ALA A 191 38.98 11.81 5.67
N LEU A 192 38.24 12.75 5.08
CA LEU A 192 38.80 13.84 4.26
C LEU A 192 39.66 14.81 5.09
N LEU A 193 39.21 15.20 6.28
CA LEU A 193 39.95 16.09 7.20
C LEU A 193 41.22 15.43 7.75
N ILE A 194 41.18 14.13 8.06
CA ILE A 194 42.35 13.35 8.47
C ILE A 194 43.36 13.28 7.33
N ALA A 195 42.91 13.01 6.10
CA ALA A 195 43.78 12.93 4.93
C ALA A 195 44.46 14.28 4.63
N THR A 196 43.75 15.40 4.67
CA THR A 196 44.35 16.72 4.43
C THR A 196 45.27 17.13 5.59
N ALA A 197 44.88 16.93 6.84
CA ALA A 197 45.71 17.24 8.01
C ALA A 197 47.01 16.43 8.03
N LEU A 198 46.98 15.14 7.65
CA LEU A 198 48.17 14.30 7.54
C LEU A 198 49.12 14.82 6.44
N VAL A 199 48.59 15.16 5.26
CA VAL A 199 49.39 15.74 4.16
C VAL A 199 50.03 17.07 4.56
N PHE A 200 49.28 17.98 5.19
CA PHE A 200 49.85 19.22 5.72
C PHE A 200 50.89 18.99 6.82
N THR A 201 50.70 17.98 7.69
CA THR A 201 51.68 17.64 8.73
C THR A 201 52.99 17.13 8.14
N VAL A 202 52.93 16.23 7.15
CA VAL A 202 54.12 15.72 6.44
C VAL A 202 54.86 16.84 5.70
N LEU A 203 54.15 17.78 5.07
CA LEU A 203 54.75 18.91 4.36
C LEU A 203 55.43 19.91 5.30
N ASN A 204 54.80 20.24 6.43
CA ASN A 204 55.43 21.13 7.44
C ASN A 204 56.65 20.48 8.12
N TYR A 205 56.65 19.15 8.28
CA TYR A 205 57.83 18.42 8.73
C TYR A 205 58.96 18.44 7.69
N ALA A 206 58.62 18.21 6.40
CA ALA A 206 59.59 18.26 5.30
C ALA A 206 60.17 19.65 5.04
N ALA A 207 59.48 20.73 5.47
CA ALA A 207 59.95 22.11 5.37
C ALA A 207 61.03 22.49 6.42
N GLY A 208 61.36 21.62 7.37
CA GLY A 208 62.65 21.64 8.08
C GLY A 208 62.90 22.71 9.16
N GLY A 209 61.93 23.56 9.50
CA GLY A 209 62.11 24.65 10.48
C GLY A 209 61.50 24.39 11.87
N ASN A 210 62.14 24.89 12.94
CA ASN A 210 61.66 24.76 14.33
C ASN A 210 60.23 25.29 14.57
N GLN A 211 59.80 26.34 13.86
CA GLN A 211 58.42 26.84 13.94
C GLN A 211 57.42 25.91 13.23
N GLY A 212 57.82 25.32 12.09
CA GLY A 212 57.00 24.34 11.36
C GLY A 212 56.79 23.04 12.14
N LEU A 213 57.74 22.64 12.98
CA LEU A 213 57.59 21.52 13.91
C LEU A 213 56.42 21.74 14.89
N LEU A 214 56.34 22.92 15.52
CA LEU A 214 55.26 23.26 16.46
C LEU A 214 53.89 23.25 15.77
N GLN A 215 53.83 23.76 14.54
CA GLN A 215 52.61 23.79 13.73
C GLN A 215 52.18 22.38 13.30
N GLY A 216 53.13 21.53 12.89
CA GLY A 216 52.90 20.12 12.60
C GLY A 216 52.37 19.35 13.81
N ILE A 217 52.84 19.65 15.02
CA ILE A 217 52.31 19.07 16.26
C ILE A 217 50.86 19.52 16.51
N ILE A 218 50.54 20.81 16.33
CA ILE A 218 49.17 21.34 16.51
C ILE A 218 48.20 20.73 15.49
N ILE A 219 48.57 20.66 14.21
CA ILE A 219 47.76 20.02 13.16
C ILE A 219 47.62 18.51 13.43
N GLY A 220 48.68 17.85 13.92
CA GLY A 220 48.65 16.46 14.35
C GLY A 220 47.68 16.18 15.52
N LEU A 221 47.56 17.11 16.47
CA LEU A 221 46.58 17.02 17.56
C LEU A 221 45.13 17.13 17.03
N PHE A 222 44.86 18.00 16.06
CA PHE A 222 43.56 18.04 15.38
C PHE A 222 43.29 16.75 14.58
N ALA A 223 44.29 16.19 13.91
CA ALA A 223 44.16 14.91 13.20
C ALA A 223 43.82 13.75 14.17
N LEU A 224 44.47 13.69 15.34
CA LEU A 224 44.15 12.72 16.39
C LEU A 224 42.73 12.89 16.95
N LEU A 225 42.26 14.14 17.09
CA LEU A 225 40.87 14.44 17.47
C LEU A 225 39.89 13.95 16.40
N TYR A 226 40.17 14.14 15.12
CA TYR A 226 39.31 13.63 14.04
C TYR A 226 39.28 12.10 13.99
N VAL A 227 40.41 11.41 14.17
CA VAL A 227 40.45 9.92 14.28
C VAL A 227 39.63 9.45 15.48
N GLY A 228 39.73 10.13 16.63
CA GLY A 228 38.91 9.84 17.80
C GLY A 228 37.40 9.98 17.52
N LEU A 229 37.00 11.06 16.83
CA LEU A 229 35.61 11.27 16.42
C LEU A 229 35.15 10.22 15.39
N GLU A 230 35.97 9.84 14.41
CA GLU A 230 35.61 8.83 13.40
C GLU A 230 35.36 7.47 14.04
N LEU A 231 36.19 7.06 15.00
CA LEU A 231 36.01 5.83 15.77
C LEU A 231 34.74 5.86 16.66
N LEU A 232 34.36 7.04 17.18
CA LEU A 232 33.13 7.22 17.96
C LEU A 232 31.89 7.23 17.07
N VAL A 233 31.89 7.95 15.94
CA VAL A 233 30.78 7.99 14.97
C VAL A 233 30.53 6.61 14.34
N THR A 234 31.58 5.79 14.19
CA THR A 234 31.48 4.42 13.68
C THR A 234 30.94 3.41 14.72
N ARG A 235 30.92 3.76 16.03
CA ARG A 235 30.40 2.88 17.09
C ARG A 235 28.88 2.94 17.16
N SER A 236 28.21 1.88 16.70
CA SER A 236 26.75 1.67 16.74
C SER A 236 26.09 1.59 18.14
N PHE A 237 26.78 2.04 19.19
CA PHE A 237 26.29 2.10 20.56
C PHE A 237 25.96 3.54 21.01
N LEU A 238 26.47 4.56 20.31
CA LEU A 238 26.16 5.95 20.64
C LEU A 238 24.83 6.36 19.99
N ASN A 239 23.94 6.94 20.78
CA ASN A 239 22.66 7.47 20.30
C ASN A 239 22.87 8.52 19.20
N GLU A 240 22.02 8.49 18.17
CA GLU A 240 22.06 9.36 16.98
C GLU A 240 22.09 10.87 17.35
N VAL A 241 21.54 11.24 18.52
CA VAL A 241 21.58 12.60 19.10
C VAL A 241 23.00 13.15 19.29
N TYR A 242 23.99 12.30 19.60
CA TYR A 242 25.38 12.74 19.80
C TYR A 242 26.06 13.22 18.50
N LEU A 243 25.52 12.89 17.32
CA LEU A 243 26.04 13.38 16.03
C LEU A 243 25.98 14.92 15.93
N ILE A 244 24.99 15.56 16.55
CA ILE A 244 24.89 17.03 16.63
C ILE A 244 26.03 17.59 17.49
N VAL A 245 26.33 16.94 18.63
CA VAL A 245 27.42 17.36 19.53
C VAL A 245 28.78 17.23 18.83
N PHE A 246 29.02 16.11 18.13
CA PHE A 246 30.23 15.94 17.32
C PHE A 246 30.34 16.98 16.20
N SER A 247 29.23 17.40 15.59
CA SER A 247 29.20 18.45 14.57
C SER A 247 29.66 19.81 15.11
N TYR A 248 29.25 20.17 16.34
CA TYR A 248 29.74 21.39 17.01
C TYR A 248 31.21 21.29 17.43
N ILE A 249 31.70 20.11 17.82
CA ILE A 249 33.14 19.89 18.12
C ILE A 249 33.99 20.07 16.85
N ILE A 250 33.52 19.55 15.71
CA ILE A 250 34.19 19.74 14.40
C ILE A 250 34.19 21.22 14.03
N LEU A 251 33.07 21.93 14.17
CA LEU A 251 33.01 23.38 13.93
C LEU A 251 34.00 24.16 14.82
N ALA A 252 34.08 23.84 16.12
CA ALA A 252 35.04 24.47 17.02
C ALA A 252 36.50 24.22 16.58
N SER A 253 36.80 23.03 16.02
CA SER A 253 38.12 22.73 15.45
C SER A 253 38.41 23.53 14.17
N PHE A 254 37.41 23.90 13.38
CA PHE A 254 37.60 24.80 12.23
C PHE A 254 38.03 26.19 12.69
N VAL A 255 37.31 26.80 13.65
CA VAL A 255 37.68 28.10 14.24
C VAL A 255 39.08 28.05 14.86
N GLY A 256 39.42 26.97 15.57
CA GLY A 256 40.77 26.75 16.11
C GLY A 256 41.84 26.64 15.03
N THR A 257 41.54 25.98 13.91
CA THR A 257 42.46 25.84 12.77
C THR A 257 42.64 27.16 12.02
N GLU A 258 41.58 27.94 11.81
CA GLU A 258 41.66 29.30 11.24
C GLU A 258 42.54 30.21 12.10
N LEU A 259 42.34 30.21 13.43
CA LEU A 259 43.14 31.02 14.35
C LEU A 259 44.63 30.64 14.30
N VAL A 260 44.96 29.35 14.26
CA VAL A 260 46.36 28.88 14.14
C VAL A 260 46.98 29.29 12.80
N LEU A 261 46.24 29.17 11.69
CA LEU A 261 46.71 29.58 10.36
C LEU A 261 46.87 31.10 10.24
N ALA A 262 45.98 31.88 10.85
CA ALA A 262 46.07 33.34 10.86
C ALA A 262 47.26 33.85 11.69
N LEU A 263 47.60 33.16 12.79
CA LEU A 263 48.73 33.51 13.66
C LEU A 263 50.10 33.11 13.09
N ASP A 264 50.23 32.08 12.26
CA ASP A 264 51.47 31.83 11.48
C ASP A 264 51.70 32.92 10.42
N ASN A 265 50.63 33.41 9.80
CA ASN A 265 50.70 34.39 8.73
C ASN A 265 50.98 35.83 9.20
N ALA A 266 51.60 36.00 10.39
CA ALA A 266 51.84 37.27 11.07
C ALA A 266 52.67 38.34 10.30
N ARG A 267 53.22 37.99 9.12
CA ARG A 267 53.87 38.92 8.17
C ARG A 267 53.57 38.55 6.70
N LYS A 268 52.36 38.05 6.41
CA LYS A 268 51.92 37.69 5.05
C LYS A 268 50.58 38.37 4.75
N SER A 269 50.46 38.91 3.53
CA SER A 269 49.25 39.56 2.96
C SER A 269 47.93 38.87 3.37
N ALA A 270 46.88 39.65 3.60
CA ALA A 270 45.58 39.21 4.16
C ALA A 270 44.80 38.18 3.31
N VAL A 271 45.33 37.77 2.16
CA VAL A 271 44.84 36.63 1.36
C VAL A 271 45.29 35.27 1.93
N ALA A 272 46.40 35.25 2.69
CA ALA A 272 46.99 34.06 3.29
C ALA A 272 46.08 33.45 4.39
N GLY A 273 45.21 32.54 3.98
CA GLY A 273 44.20 31.88 4.84
C GLY A 273 42.76 31.99 4.34
N ALA A 274 42.48 32.84 3.34
CA ALA A 274 41.14 32.98 2.77
C ALA A 274 40.62 31.67 2.14
N TRP A 275 41.50 30.82 1.62
CA TRP A 275 41.13 29.52 1.02
C TRP A 275 40.58 28.52 2.05
N SER A 276 41.15 28.50 3.27
CA SER A 276 40.70 27.61 4.36
C SER A 276 39.32 28.02 4.88
N THR A 277 39.06 29.33 5.01
CA THR A 277 37.74 29.84 5.37
C THR A 277 36.68 29.53 4.31
N VAL A 278 36.99 29.66 3.01
CA VAL A 278 36.10 29.21 1.92
C VAL A 278 35.81 27.70 2.01
N PHE A 279 36.82 26.88 2.34
CA PHE A 279 36.68 25.43 2.50
C PHE A 279 35.79 25.06 3.70
N PHE A 280 36.05 25.64 4.89
CA PHE A 280 35.29 25.37 6.11
C PHE A 280 33.84 25.90 6.04
N ILE A 281 33.61 27.07 5.44
CA ILE A 281 32.25 27.57 5.18
C ILE A 281 31.51 26.57 4.29
N TYR A 282 32.08 26.18 3.15
CA TYR A 282 31.44 25.23 2.23
C TYR A 282 31.12 23.89 2.90
N ILE A 283 32.06 23.33 3.68
CA ILE A 283 31.87 22.08 4.43
C ILE A 283 30.75 22.19 5.46
N THR A 284 30.64 23.33 6.14
CA THR A 284 29.60 23.60 7.17
C THR A 284 28.18 23.62 6.59
N TYR A 285 28.03 23.87 5.29
CA TYR A 285 26.75 23.79 4.56
C TYR A 285 26.50 22.45 3.86
N THR A 286 27.45 21.52 3.79
CA THR A 286 27.35 20.33 2.91
C THR A 286 27.58 18.99 3.60
N PHE A 287 28.38 18.95 4.67
CA PHE A 287 28.72 17.70 5.38
C PHE A 287 28.27 17.66 6.85
N LEU A 288 28.11 18.81 7.51
CA LEU A 288 27.65 18.85 8.90
C LEU A 288 26.12 18.79 8.98
N PRO A 289 25.52 17.85 9.75
CA PRO A 289 24.07 17.74 9.94
C PRO A 289 23.50 18.81 10.89
N LEU A 290 23.53 20.07 10.44
CA LEU A 290 22.98 21.24 11.13
C LEU A 290 21.82 21.83 10.32
N HIS A 291 20.89 22.57 10.94
CA HIS A 291 19.83 23.26 10.17
C HIS A 291 20.41 24.45 9.39
N VAL A 292 19.76 24.83 8.27
CA VAL A 292 20.14 25.99 7.42
C VAL A 292 20.51 27.23 8.25
N ARG A 293 19.72 27.55 9.28
CA ARG A 293 19.94 28.69 10.18
C ARG A 293 21.23 28.56 10.99
N GLU A 294 21.52 27.39 11.57
CA GLU A 294 22.75 27.17 12.33
C GLU A 294 23.97 27.21 11.40
N SER A 295 23.98 26.46 10.29
CA SER A 295 25.08 26.51 9.31
C SER A 295 25.35 27.93 8.80
N SER A 296 24.32 28.76 8.65
CA SER A 296 24.48 30.16 8.23
C SER A 296 25.09 31.06 9.30
N ILE A 297 24.70 30.90 10.57
CA ILE A 297 25.35 31.64 11.68
C ILE A 297 26.83 31.22 11.78
N CYS A 298 27.11 29.92 11.63
CA CYS A 298 28.45 29.36 11.70
C CYS A 298 29.33 29.81 10.52
N GLY A 299 28.81 29.80 9.29
CA GLY A 299 29.51 30.28 8.09
C GLY A 299 29.79 31.80 8.11
N CYS A 300 28.93 32.60 8.75
CA CYS A 300 29.22 34.00 9.03
C CYS A 300 30.28 34.16 10.14
N LEU A 301 30.26 33.35 11.20
CA LEU A 301 31.25 33.41 12.29
C LEU A 301 32.67 33.09 11.81
N LEU A 302 32.86 32.06 10.98
CA LEU A 302 34.17 31.73 10.37
C LEU A 302 34.69 32.93 9.55
N GLY A 303 33.85 33.45 8.63
CA GLY A 303 34.19 34.62 7.82
C GLY A 303 34.55 35.87 8.62
N VAL A 304 33.78 36.19 9.68
CA VAL A 304 34.07 37.33 10.57
C VAL A 304 35.36 37.10 11.38
N THR A 305 35.61 35.88 11.85
CA THR A 305 36.83 35.54 12.61
C THR A 305 38.07 35.74 11.74
N GLN A 306 38.08 35.23 10.52
CA GLN A 306 39.20 35.41 9.59
C GLN A 306 39.40 36.89 9.19
N LEU A 307 38.33 37.65 8.96
CA LEU A 307 38.43 39.09 8.67
C LEU A 307 38.99 39.89 9.86
N ALA A 308 38.56 39.58 11.08
CA ALA A 308 39.06 40.22 12.30
C ALA A 308 40.54 39.90 12.54
N CYS A 309 40.95 38.63 12.40
CA CYS A 309 42.35 38.24 12.52
C CYS A 309 43.21 38.93 11.46
N ALA A 310 42.80 38.89 10.19
CA ALA A 310 43.52 39.53 9.09
C ALA A 310 43.69 41.06 9.28
N LEU A 311 42.66 41.75 9.78
CA LEU A 311 42.72 43.18 10.13
C LEU A 311 43.67 43.44 11.30
N SER A 312 43.63 42.62 12.34
CA SER A 312 44.47 42.80 13.55
C SER A 312 45.96 42.57 13.29
N VAL A 313 46.29 41.69 12.35
CA VAL A 313 47.67 41.34 11.99
C VAL A 313 48.29 42.33 11.00
N ASN A 314 47.52 42.79 10.01
CA ASN A 314 48.05 43.58 8.88
C ASN A 314 47.72 45.08 8.98
N PHE A 315 47.51 45.62 10.18
CA PHE A 315 47.01 47.01 10.34
C PHE A 315 47.93 48.09 9.74
N GLU A 316 49.23 47.81 9.61
CA GLU A 316 50.23 48.76 9.10
C GLU A 316 50.25 48.86 7.55
N ASP A 317 49.59 47.94 6.84
CA ASP A 317 49.75 47.75 5.40
C ASP A 317 48.73 48.59 4.59
N THR A 318 49.20 49.62 3.88
CA THR A 318 48.33 50.67 3.27
C THR A 318 47.29 50.19 2.24
N ASN A 319 47.39 48.96 1.72
CA ASN A 319 46.42 48.40 0.77
C ASN A 319 45.42 47.39 1.40
N VAL A 320 45.49 47.13 2.71
CA VAL A 320 44.68 46.09 3.39
C VAL A 320 43.18 46.27 3.24
N TRP A 321 42.66 47.51 3.21
CA TRP A 321 41.23 47.74 3.00
C TRP A 321 40.71 47.12 1.70
N LYS A 322 41.50 47.16 0.61
CA LYS A 322 41.13 46.54 -0.68
C LYS A 322 41.05 45.01 -0.56
N GLN A 323 41.98 44.39 0.17
CA GLN A 323 42.03 42.94 0.40
C GLN A 323 40.90 42.47 1.34
N ILE A 324 40.61 43.21 2.41
CA ILE A 324 39.50 42.93 3.34
C ILE A 324 38.15 43.02 2.62
N MET A 325 37.92 44.03 1.77
CA MET A 325 36.70 44.11 0.96
C MET A 325 36.57 42.94 -0.02
N ALA A 326 37.65 42.54 -0.70
CA ALA A 326 37.65 41.38 -1.59
C ALA A 326 37.36 40.07 -0.84
N ASN A 327 37.98 39.84 0.32
CA ASN A 327 37.72 38.68 1.18
C ASN A 327 36.27 38.68 1.70
N GLY A 328 35.74 39.84 2.11
CA GLY A 328 34.35 39.98 2.54
C GLY A 328 33.33 39.60 1.46
N ILE A 329 33.57 40.05 0.21
CA ILE A 329 32.75 39.65 -0.95
C ILE A 329 32.87 38.14 -1.21
N LEU A 330 34.08 37.58 -1.16
CA LEU A 330 34.31 36.15 -1.37
C LEU A 330 33.59 35.29 -0.32
N PHE A 331 33.65 35.65 0.97
CA PHE A 331 32.97 34.93 2.04
C PHE A 331 31.44 35.10 1.95
N LEU A 332 30.95 36.26 1.53
CA LEU A 332 29.52 36.47 1.26
C LEU A 332 29.03 35.58 0.10
N CYS A 333 29.74 35.56 -1.03
CA CYS A 333 29.42 34.69 -2.16
C CYS A 333 29.47 33.20 -1.78
N THR A 334 30.43 32.80 -0.95
CA THR A 334 30.56 31.41 -0.47
C THR A 334 29.39 31.03 0.44
N ASN A 335 29.00 31.89 1.38
CA ASN A 335 27.81 31.67 2.23
C ASN A 335 26.52 31.60 1.39
N ILE A 336 26.35 32.49 0.40
CA ILE A 336 25.20 32.45 -0.52
C ILE A 336 25.14 31.13 -1.29
N ALA A 337 26.26 30.66 -1.85
CA ALA A 337 26.33 29.39 -2.55
C ALA A 337 26.08 28.18 -1.61
N GLY A 338 26.54 28.27 -0.36
CA GLY A 338 26.25 27.29 0.69
C GLY A 338 24.75 27.19 1.02
N ILE A 339 24.08 28.33 1.23
CA ILE A 339 22.63 28.40 1.46
C ILE A 339 21.85 27.82 0.27
N PHE A 340 22.19 28.20 -0.96
CA PHE A 340 21.57 27.66 -2.17
C PHE A 340 21.88 26.17 -2.41
N THR A 341 22.89 25.60 -1.74
CA THR A 341 23.17 24.16 -1.76
C THR A 341 22.39 23.41 -0.67
N HIS A 342 22.38 23.93 0.57
CA HIS A 342 21.78 23.22 1.72
C HIS A 342 20.24 23.29 1.75
N TYR A 343 19.66 24.48 1.52
CA TYR A 343 18.20 24.69 1.66
C TYR A 343 17.36 23.79 0.71
N PRO A 344 17.70 23.62 -0.59
CA PRO A 344 16.96 22.71 -1.45
C PRO A 344 17.05 21.24 -1.01
N CYS A 345 18.18 20.83 -0.40
CA CYS A 345 18.34 19.48 0.13
C CYS A 345 17.47 19.24 1.38
N GLU A 346 17.47 20.14 2.38
CA GLU A 346 16.61 19.96 3.57
C GLU A 346 15.12 19.96 3.18
N VAL A 347 14.70 20.86 2.27
CA VAL A 347 13.30 20.91 1.79
C VAL A 347 12.93 19.62 1.05
N ALA A 348 13.79 19.09 0.18
CA ALA A 348 13.50 17.87 -0.56
C ALA A 348 13.47 16.61 0.35
N GLN A 349 14.37 16.51 1.32
CA GLN A 349 14.38 15.42 2.30
C GLN A 349 13.12 15.43 3.18
N ARG A 350 12.70 16.61 3.66
CA ARG A 350 11.44 16.77 4.40
C ARG A 350 10.23 16.40 3.55
N GLN A 351 10.22 16.75 2.26
CA GLN A 351 9.14 16.40 1.33
C GLN A 351 9.10 14.88 1.04
N ALA A 352 10.25 14.24 0.79
CA ALA A 352 10.32 12.80 0.57
C ALA A 352 9.87 12.00 1.80
N PHE A 353 10.24 12.47 3.00
CA PHE A 353 9.82 11.87 4.27
C PHE A 353 8.30 11.94 4.48
N ILE A 354 7.66 13.10 4.26
CA ILE A 354 6.20 13.23 4.47
C ILE A 354 5.39 12.49 3.40
N GLU A 355 5.83 12.49 2.13
CA GLU A 355 5.22 11.66 1.07
C GLU A 355 5.32 10.16 1.40
N THR A 356 6.45 9.72 1.97
CA THR A 356 6.64 8.33 2.41
C THR A 356 5.75 7.99 3.61
N ARG A 357 5.61 8.88 4.61
CA ARG A 357 4.67 8.70 5.74
C ARG A 357 3.24 8.55 5.25
N GLN A 358 2.77 9.45 4.38
CA GLN A 358 1.41 9.43 3.82
C GLN A 358 1.14 8.15 3.00
N CYS A 359 2.15 7.65 2.27
CA CYS A 359 2.02 6.41 1.50
C CYS A 359 1.91 5.17 2.43
N ILE A 360 2.71 5.12 3.50
CA ILE A 360 2.65 4.09 4.55
C ILE A 360 1.32 4.15 5.31
N GLU A 361 0.82 5.35 5.61
CA GLU A 361 -0.46 5.61 6.28
C GLU A 361 -1.65 5.12 5.45
N ALA A 362 -1.71 5.50 4.17
CA ALA A 362 -2.72 5.00 3.23
C ALA A 362 -2.67 3.46 3.14
N ARG A 363 -1.47 2.87 3.00
CA ARG A 363 -1.28 1.42 3.00
C ARG A 363 -1.78 0.75 4.28
N ILE A 364 -1.47 1.30 5.46
CA ILE A 364 -1.90 0.71 6.75
C ILE A 364 -3.42 0.77 6.90
N ASN A 365 -4.08 1.84 6.44
CA ASN A 365 -5.53 1.93 6.44
C ASN A 365 -6.17 0.91 5.47
N ILE A 366 -5.70 0.84 4.21
CA ILE A 366 -6.14 -0.17 3.24
C ILE A 366 -5.90 -1.59 3.76
N GLN A 367 -4.75 -1.86 4.39
CA GLN A 367 -4.43 -3.17 4.98
C GLN A 367 -5.41 -3.52 6.13
N ARG A 368 -5.85 -2.54 6.93
CA ARG A 368 -6.83 -2.73 8.01
C ARG A 368 -8.23 -3.01 7.46
N GLU A 369 -8.67 -2.25 6.47
CA GLU A 369 -9.93 -2.46 5.75
C GLU A 369 -9.95 -3.83 5.07
N ASN A 370 -8.85 -4.21 4.41
CA ASN A 370 -8.66 -5.50 3.77
C ASN A 370 -8.68 -6.67 4.78
N GLN A 371 -8.10 -6.50 5.97
CA GLN A 371 -8.22 -7.47 7.07
C GLN A 371 -9.66 -7.57 7.62
N GLN A 372 -10.43 -6.48 7.64
CA GLN A 372 -11.86 -6.53 8.00
C GLN A 372 -12.66 -7.31 6.95
N GLN A 373 -12.43 -7.06 5.66
CA GLN A 373 -13.06 -7.79 4.56
C GLN A 373 -12.70 -9.29 4.58
N GLU A 374 -11.42 -9.65 4.82
CA GLU A 374 -11.00 -11.06 4.92
C GLU A 374 -11.60 -11.76 6.15
N ARG A 375 -11.76 -11.07 7.29
CA ARG A 375 -12.48 -11.59 8.46
C ARG A 375 -13.96 -11.85 8.19
N LEU A 376 -14.63 -10.96 7.43
CA LEU A 376 -16.02 -11.15 7.02
C LEU A 376 -16.16 -12.35 6.06
N LEU A 377 -15.30 -12.47 5.06
CA LEU A 377 -15.25 -13.62 4.13
C LEU A 377 -15.07 -14.96 4.88
N LEU A 378 -14.10 -15.02 5.80
CA LEU A 378 -13.80 -16.20 6.62
C LEU A 378 -14.85 -16.53 7.69
N SER A 379 -15.83 -15.65 7.92
CA SER A 379 -16.97 -15.96 8.80
C SER A 379 -18.07 -16.72 8.07
N VAL A 380 -18.31 -16.39 6.80
CA VAL A 380 -19.36 -16.98 5.98
C VAL A 380 -18.90 -18.30 5.36
N LEU A 381 -17.65 -18.37 4.89
CA LEU A 381 -17.08 -19.55 4.24
C LEU A 381 -15.97 -20.19 5.10
N PRO A 382 -15.95 -21.52 5.31
CA PRO A 382 -14.87 -22.19 6.02
C PRO A 382 -13.51 -21.94 5.35
N ARG A 383 -12.47 -21.78 6.17
CA ARG A 383 -11.15 -21.29 5.73
C ARG A 383 -10.52 -22.11 4.59
N HIS A 384 -10.73 -23.43 4.54
CA HIS A 384 -10.20 -24.25 3.45
C HIS A 384 -10.89 -23.92 2.11
N VAL A 385 -12.23 -23.85 2.08
CA VAL A 385 -13.01 -23.47 0.89
C VAL A 385 -12.65 -22.06 0.44
N ALA A 386 -12.64 -21.11 1.38
CA ALA A 386 -12.35 -19.70 1.07
C ALA A 386 -10.95 -19.51 0.47
N MET A 387 -9.95 -20.27 0.93
CA MET A 387 -8.58 -20.22 0.38
C MET A 387 -8.48 -20.92 -0.99
N GLU A 388 -9.23 -22.00 -1.23
CA GLU A 388 -9.27 -22.67 -2.54
C GLU A 388 -9.94 -21.77 -3.59
N MET A 389 -11.13 -21.24 -3.30
CA MET A 389 -11.83 -20.28 -4.16
C MET A 389 -10.95 -19.05 -4.46
N LYS A 390 -10.25 -18.52 -3.45
CA LYS A 390 -9.33 -17.40 -3.60
C LYS A 390 -8.15 -17.72 -4.52
N ALA A 391 -7.62 -18.95 -4.47
CA ALA A 391 -6.55 -19.41 -5.35
C ALA A 391 -7.01 -19.62 -6.80
N ASP A 392 -8.19 -20.20 -7.02
CA ASP A 392 -8.73 -20.43 -8.37
C ASP A 392 -9.06 -19.12 -9.09
N ILE A 393 -9.68 -18.15 -8.40
CA ILE A 393 -10.03 -16.83 -8.98
C ILE A 393 -8.78 -15.96 -9.20
N ALA A 394 -7.71 -16.18 -8.41
CA ALA A 394 -6.40 -15.56 -8.66
C ALA A 394 -5.62 -16.24 -9.81
N GLY A 395 -6.03 -17.45 -10.21
CA GLY A 395 -5.61 -18.07 -11.46
C GLY A 395 -6.21 -17.35 -12.66
N LYS A 396 -5.63 -17.54 -13.85
CA LYS A 396 -6.34 -17.19 -15.09
C LYS A 396 -7.59 -18.07 -15.19
N PRO A 397 -8.75 -17.53 -15.62
CA PRO A 397 -9.91 -18.36 -15.91
C PRO A 397 -9.50 -19.42 -16.93
N LYS A 398 -9.83 -20.68 -16.60
CA LYS A 398 -9.78 -21.78 -17.56
C LYS A 398 -11.19 -21.94 -18.08
N ASP A 399 -11.36 -21.80 -19.38
CA ASP A 399 -12.63 -22.12 -20.03
C ASP A 399 -12.86 -23.63 -19.89
N THR A 400 -13.77 -24.00 -18.99
CA THR A 400 -14.20 -25.38 -18.75
C THR A 400 -15.69 -25.50 -19.05
N MET A 401 -16.10 -26.64 -19.63
CA MET A 401 -17.49 -26.87 -20.04
C MET A 401 -18.50 -26.95 -18.88
N PHE A 402 -18.01 -26.98 -17.64
CA PHE A 402 -18.77 -26.95 -16.40
C PHE A 402 -18.12 -25.97 -15.42
N HIS A 403 -18.91 -25.35 -14.55
CA HIS A 403 -18.42 -24.50 -13.47
C HIS A 403 -17.80 -25.35 -12.34
N LYS A 404 -16.66 -24.92 -11.78
CA LYS A 404 -16.01 -25.67 -10.69
C LYS A 404 -16.88 -25.65 -9.43
N ILE A 405 -17.22 -26.84 -8.95
CA ILE A 405 -17.86 -27.08 -7.65
C ILE A 405 -16.84 -27.25 -6.53
N TYR A 406 -17.20 -26.83 -5.31
CA TYR A 406 -16.38 -26.99 -4.10
C TYR A 406 -17.18 -27.81 -3.09
N ILE A 407 -17.00 -29.14 -3.11
CA ILE A 407 -17.75 -30.09 -2.28
C ILE A 407 -16.77 -31.07 -1.63
N GLN A 408 -16.97 -31.36 -0.33
CA GLN A 408 -16.24 -32.37 0.43
C GLN A 408 -17.24 -33.31 1.12
N ARG A 409 -16.94 -34.61 1.17
CA ARG A 409 -17.75 -35.62 1.87
C ARG A 409 -17.22 -35.81 3.29
N HIS A 410 -18.12 -35.88 4.26
CA HIS A 410 -17.82 -36.23 5.64
C HIS A 410 -18.78 -37.33 6.12
N GLU A 411 -18.25 -38.27 6.89
CA GLU A 411 -18.99 -39.40 7.45
C GLU A 411 -18.99 -39.31 8.98
N ASN A 412 -20.04 -39.84 9.60
CA ASN A 412 -20.24 -39.80 11.05
C ASN A 412 -20.27 -38.36 11.57
N VAL A 413 -21.28 -37.62 11.09
CA VAL A 413 -21.64 -36.29 11.58
C VAL A 413 -23.02 -36.35 12.23
N SER A 414 -23.26 -35.53 13.24
CA SER A 414 -24.59 -35.36 13.85
C SER A 414 -25.21 -34.04 13.41
N ILE A 415 -26.46 -34.10 12.97
CA ILE A 415 -27.19 -33.07 12.24
C ILE A 415 -28.36 -32.62 13.11
N LEU A 416 -28.39 -31.34 13.50
CA LEU A 416 -29.38 -30.77 14.42
C LEU A 416 -30.18 -29.65 13.75
N PHE A 417 -31.50 -29.85 13.70
CA PHE A 417 -32.48 -28.83 13.34
C PHE A 417 -33.28 -28.43 14.59
N ALA A 418 -33.43 -27.13 14.83
CA ALA A 418 -34.15 -26.60 15.98
C ALA A 418 -35.08 -25.44 15.62
N ASP A 419 -36.39 -25.63 15.73
CA ASP A 419 -37.43 -24.70 15.28
C ASP A 419 -38.19 -24.03 16.44
N ILE A 420 -38.60 -22.77 16.24
CA ILE A 420 -39.25 -21.93 17.25
C ILE A 420 -40.78 -22.05 17.15
N CYS A 421 -41.34 -22.91 18.01
CA CYS A 421 -42.79 -23.08 18.13
C CYS A 421 -43.47 -21.77 18.55
N GLY A 422 -44.33 -21.26 17.66
CA GLY A 422 -45.12 -20.03 17.88
C GLY A 422 -44.52 -18.78 17.22
N PHE A 423 -43.38 -18.88 16.51
CA PHE A 423 -42.71 -17.72 15.92
C PHE A 423 -43.60 -16.85 15.03
N THR A 424 -44.47 -17.44 14.19
CA THR A 424 -45.39 -16.65 13.34
C THR A 424 -46.31 -15.74 14.13
N SER A 425 -46.74 -16.14 15.33
CA SER A 425 -47.57 -15.32 16.20
C SER A 425 -46.78 -14.25 16.96
N LEU A 426 -45.46 -14.44 17.11
CA LEU A 426 -44.53 -13.42 17.62
C LEU A 426 -44.21 -12.38 16.54
N SER A 427 -43.91 -12.81 15.31
CA SER A 427 -43.61 -11.91 14.18
C SER A 427 -44.78 -11.02 13.77
N ASP A 428 -46.02 -11.46 13.99
CA ASP A 428 -47.23 -10.66 13.75
C ASP A 428 -47.53 -9.64 14.87
N GLN A 429 -46.78 -9.66 15.99
CA GLN A 429 -46.97 -8.77 17.15
C GLN A 429 -45.80 -7.80 17.41
N CYS A 430 -44.59 -8.09 16.90
CA CYS A 430 -43.41 -7.22 17.05
C CYS A 430 -43.23 -6.26 15.85
N THR A 431 -42.63 -5.10 16.08
CA THR A 431 -42.11 -4.27 14.97
C THR A 431 -40.90 -4.92 14.31
N ALA A 432 -40.54 -4.44 13.11
CA ALA A 432 -39.36 -4.91 12.36
C ALA A 432 -38.06 -4.84 13.18
N GLU A 433 -37.84 -3.73 13.89
CA GLU A 433 -36.67 -3.47 14.72
C GLU A 433 -36.64 -4.42 15.94
N GLU A 434 -37.76 -4.58 16.65
CA GLU A 434 -37.88 -5.45 17.82
C GLU A 434 -37.69 -6.93 17.44
N LEU A 435 -38.27 -7.36 16.31
CA LEU A 435 -38.15 -8.72 15.81
C LEU A 435 -36.69 -9.06 15.45
N VAL A 436 -36.00 -8.18 14.71
CA VAL A 436 -34.58 -8.39 14.35
C VAL A 436 -33.69 -8.31 15.59
N ARG A 437 -33.96 -7.41 16.54
CA ARG A 437 -33.24 -7.32 17.82
C ARG A 437 -33.38 -8.62 18.64
N LEU A 438 -34.61 -9.10 18.83
CA LEU A 438 -34.91 -10.31 19.59
C LEU A 438 -34.31 -11.56 18.95
N LEU A 439 -34.46 -11.72 17.64
CA LEU A 439 -33.86 -12.82 16.89
C LEU A 439 -32.33 -12.76 16.94
N ASN A 440 -31.72 -11.59 16.77
CA ASN A 440 -30.27 -11.46 16.82
C ASN A 440 -29.72 -11.73 18.23
N GLU A 441 -30.41 -11.37 19.31
CA GLU A 441 -30.01 -11.75 20.67
C GLU A 441 -30.12 -13.27 20.90
N LEU A 442 -31.25 -13.87 20.52
CA LEU A 442 -31.48 -15.32 20.63
C LEU A 442 -30.44 -16.11 19.83
N PHE A 443 -30.25 -15.78 18.55
CA PHE A 443 -29.29 -16.45 17.68
C PHE A 443 -27.83 -16.14 18.07
N ALA A 444 -27.51 -14.96 18.61
CA ALA A 444 -26.19 -14.71 19.21
C ALA A 444 -25.96 -15.45 20.54
N ARG A 445 -27.02 -15.95 21.20
CA ARG A 445 -26.92 -16.92 22.30
C ARG A 445 -26.70 -18.33 21.78
N PHE A 446 -27.44 -18.77 20.75
CA PHE A 446 -27.22 -20.07 20.12
C PHE A 446 -25.83 -20.16 19.45
N ASP A 447 -25.33 -19.11 18.80
CA ASP A 447 -23.98 -19.05 18.23
C ASP A 447 -22.86 -19.19 19.29
N ARG A 448 -23.15 -18.86 20.57
CA ARG A 448 -22.24 -19.12 21.69
C ARG A 448 -22.30 -20.58 22.13
N LEU A 449 -23.50 -21.11 22.36
CA LEU A 449 -23.70 -22.52 22.71
C LEU A 449 -23.12 -23.45 21.64
N ALA A 450 -23.30 -23.13 20.36
CA ALA A 450 -22.74 -23.89 19.24
C ALA A 450 -21.21 -23.91 19.28
N ALA A 451 -20.57 -22.77 19.58
CA ALA A 451 -19.12 -22.69 19.72
C ALA A 451 -18.60 -23.41 20.99
N GLU A 452 -19.36 -23.41 22.07
CA GLU A 452 -19.04 -24.11 23.33
C GLU A 452 -19.18 -25.64 23.20
N HIS A 453 -20.21 -26.12 22.50
CA HIS A 453 -20.46 -27.54 22.20
C HIS A 453 -19.80 -28.05 20.91
N HIS A 454 -18.95 -27.24 20.26
CA HIS A 454 -18.26 -27.56 19.00
C HIS A 454 -19.16 -27.88 17.78
N CYS A 455 -20.41 -27.42 17.78
CA CYS A 455 -21.33 -27.51 16.64
C CYS A 455 -21.08 -26.36 15.65
N LEU A 456 -20.94 -26.67 14.36
CA LEU A 456 -20.83 -25.68 13.30
C LEU A 456 -22.23 -25.23 12.86
N ARG A 457 -22.61 -23.96 13.11
CA ARG A 457 -23.79 -23.37 12.47
C ARG A 457 -23.58 -23.30 10.95
N ILE A 458 -24.49 -23.93 10.22
CA ILE A 458 -24.56 -23.89 8.77
C ILE A 458 -25.36 -22.65 8.37
N LYS A 459 -26.67 -22.62 8.71
CA LYS A 459 -27.64 -21.67 8.14
C LYS A 459 -28.76 -21.33 9.13
N LEU A 460 -29.42 -20.21 8.91
CA LEU A 460 -30.76 -19.94 9.45
C LEU A 460 -31.79 -20.14 8.35
N LEU A 461 -32.88 -20.85 8.66
CA LEU A 461 -33.97 -21.16 7.74
C LEU A 461 -35.27 -20.56 8.25
N GLY A 462 -35.36 -19.23 8.22
CA GLY A 462 -36.48 -18.47 8.79
C GLY A 462 -36.37 -18.40 10.31
N ASP A 463 -37.21 -19.16 11.00
CA ASP A 463 -37.24 -19.42 12.45
C ASP A 463 -36.30 -20.56 12.87
N CYS A 464 -36.01 -21.51 11.97
CA CYS A 464 -35.23 -22.71 12.31
C CYS A 464 -33.70 -22.47 12.29
N TYR A 465 -33.03 -22.88 13.38
CA TYR A 465 -31.57 -22.87 13.53
C TYR A 465 -30.99 -24.23 13.11
N TYR A 466 -30.05 -24.22 12.16
CA TYR A 466 -29.44 -25.44 11.61
C TYR A 466 -27.93 -25.51 11.87
N CYS A 467 -27.47 -26.56 12.56
CA CYS A 467 -26.06 -26.81 12.84
C CYS A 467 -25.68 -28.30 12.77
N VAL A 468 -24.38 -28.57 12.60
CA VAL A 468 -23.82 -29.93 12.44
C VAL A 468 -22.57 -30.06 13.31
N SER A 469 -22.41 -31.18 14.00
CA SER A 469 -21.16 -31.56 14.70
C SER A 469 -20.40 -32.64 13.91
N GLY A 470 -19.07 -32.57 13.93
CA GLY A 470 -18.18 -33.35 13.06
C GLY A 470 -17.79 -32.65 11.74
N LEU A 471 -18.13 -31.37 11.58
CA LEU A 471 -17.69 -30.51 10.47
C LEU A 471 -16.91 -29.28 10.96
N PRO A 472 -15.83 -28.86 10.27
CA PRO A 472 -15.17 -29.53 9.15
C PRO A 472 -14.19 -30.63 9.59
N GLU A 473 -13.89 -30.73 10.90
CA GLU A 473 -13.01 -31.76 11.46
C GLU A 473 -13.86 -32.88 12.09
N PRO A 474 -13.66 -34.15 11.71
CA PRO A 474 -14.43 -35.27 12.24
C PRO A 474 -14.10 -35.51 13.73
N ARG A 475 -15.14 -35.83 14.52
CA ARG A 475 -15.08 -35.86 15.99
C ARG A 475 -15.87 -37.06 16.52
N PRO A 476 -15.31 -37.95 17.36
CA PRO A 476 -16.01 -39.16 17.82
C PRO A 476 -17.22 -38.87 18.73
N ASP A 477 -17.19 -37.77 19.47
CA ASP A 477 -18.24 -37.30 20.37
C ASP A 477 -19.34 -36.44 19.68
N HIS A 478 -19.42 -36.45 18.34
CA HIS A 478 -20.34 -35.62 17.55
C HIS A 478 -21.81 -35.67 18.04
N ALA A 479 -22.30 -36.84 18.45
CA ALA A 479 -23.67 -37.04 18.88
C ALA A 479 -23.95 -36.42 20.26
N HIS A 480 -23.01 -36.54 21.20
CA HIS A 480 -23.11 -35.94 22.54
C HIS A 480 -23.11 -34.41 22.44
N CYS A 481 -22.22 -33.84 21.62
CA CYS A 481 -22.20 -32.41 21.31
C CYS A 481 -23.56 -31.88 20.85
N CYS A 482 -24.22 -32.56 19.90
CA CYS A 482 -25.54 -32.15 19.42
C CYS A 482 -26.63 -32.31 20.49
N VAL A 483 -26.59 -33.35 21.34
CA VAL A 483 -27.58 -33.53 22.40
C VAL A 483 -27.47 -32.46 23.48
N GLU A 484 -26.27 -32.19 24.01
CA GLU A 484 -26.07 -31.15 25.03
C GLU A 484 -26.39 -29.75 24.48
N MET A 485 -26.00 -29.46 23.22
CA MET A 485 -26.44 -28.26 22.50
C MET A 485 -27.96 -28.13 22.46
N GLY A 486 -28.67 -29.21 22.11
CA GLY A 486 -30.14 -29.22 22.08
C GLY A 486 -30.79 -28.98 23.45
N LEU A 487 -30.15 -29.43 24.54
CA LEU A 487 -30.63 -29.19 25.91
C LEU A 487 -30.43 -27.72 26.33
N ASP A 488 -29.22 -27.16 26.18
CA ASP A 488 -28.96 -25.75 26.50
C ASP A 488 -29.79 -24.79 25.60
N MET A 489 -30.15 -25.18 24.37
CA MET A 489 -31.08 -24.40 23.52
C MET A 489 -32.50 -24.35 24.08
N ILE A 490 -33.02 -25.46 24.61
CA ILE A 490 -34.35 -25.54 25.24
C ILE A 490 -34.39 -24.72 26.54
N ASP A 491 -33.32 -24.75 27.35
CA ASP A 491 -33.18 -23.89 28.53
C ASP A 491 -33.02 -22.40 28.14
N ALA A 492 -32.35 -22.10 27.03
CA ALA A 492 -32.13 -20.74 26.56
C ALA A 492 -33.41 -20.06 26.07
N ILE A 493 -34.30 -20.77 25.37
CA ILE A 493 -35.59 -20.22 24.90
C ILE A 493 -36.58 -20.03 26.07
N ALA A 494 -36.50 -20.84 27.14
CA ALA A 494 -37.34 -20.69 28.33
C ALA A 494 -37.18 -19.31 28.99
N LEU A 495 -35.94 -18.84 29.13
CA LEU A 495 -35.63 -17.48 29.63
C LEU A 495 -36.19 -16.37 28.72
N VAL A 496 -36.18 -16.57 27.40
CA VAL A 496 -36.74 -15.58 26.45
C VAL A 496 -38.27 -15.53 26.54
N ARG A 497 -38.94 -16.66 26.78
CA ARG A 497 -40.37 -16.71 27.11
C ARG A 497 -40.70 -15.98 28.42
N GLU A 498 -39.86 -16.07 29.45
CA GLU A 498 -40.06 -15.32 30.70
C GLU A 498 -39.90 -13.80 30.51
N VAL A 499 -38.93 -13.37 29.69
CA VAL A 499 -38.68 -11.93 29.41
C VAL A 499 -39.72 -11.32 28.46
N THR A 500 -40.13 -12.04 27.41
CA THR A 500 -41.06 -11.52 26.39
C THR A 500 -42.54 -11.69 26.77
N GLY A 501 -42.86 -12.58 27.70
CA GLY A 501 -44.24 -12.94 28.05
C GLY A 501 -44.98 -13.78 26.99
N VAL A 502 -44.38 -14.00 25.82
CA VAL A 502 -44.95 -14.81 24.74
C VAL A 502 -44.62 -16.28 24.98
N ASN A 503 -45.61 -17.18 24.86
CA ASN A 503 -45.46 -18.61 25.10
C ASN A 503 -44.74 -19.34 23.94
N VAL A 504 -43.49 -18.95 23.67
CA VAL A 504 -42.60 -19.65 22.74
C VAL A 504 -42.00 -20.91 23.36
N ASN A 505 -41.67 -21.87 22.50
CA ASN A 505 -40.98 -23.12 22.86
C ASN A 505 -40.14 -23.60 21.65
N MET A 506 -39.37 -24.67 21.78
CA MET A 506 -38.50 -25.17 20.72
C MET A 506 -38.71 -26.67 20.44
N ARG A 507 -38.72 -27.07 19.17
CA ARG A 507 -38.54 -28.47 18.75
C ARG A 507 -37.07 -28.69 18.41
N VAL A 508 -36.53 -29.86 18.71
CA VAL A 508 -35.16 -30.23 18.31
C VAL A 508 -35.17 -31.64 17.72
N GLY A 509 -34.74 -31.77 16.47
CA GLY A 509 -34.54 -33.04 15.77
C GLY A 509 -33.05 -33.33 15.55
N ILE A 510 -32.58 -34.54 15.91
CA ILE A 510 -31.18 -34.94 15.73
C ILE A 510 -31.07 -36.31 15.04
N HIS A 511 -30.44 -36.32 13.86
CA HIS A 511 -30.02 -37.54 13.16
C HIS A 511 -28.50 -37.56 13.02
N THR A 512 -27.93 -38.74 12.74
CA THR A 512 -26.48 -38.97 12.66
C THR A 512 -26.18 -39.86 11.47
N GLY A 513 -25.29 -39.42 10.60
CA GLY A 513 -25.09 -40.01 9.28
C GLY A 513 -23.90 -39.42 8.51
N ARG A 514 -24.03 -39.32 7.19
CA ARG A 514 -23.02 -38.79 6.25
C ARG A 514 -23.55 -37.54 5.54
N VAL A 515 -22.65 -36.68 5.07
CA VAL A 515 -23.02 -35.46 4.34
C VAL A 515 -21.99 -35.08 3.27
N HIS A 516 -22.48 -34.43 2.22
CA HIS A 516 -21.67 -33.63 1.32
C HIS A 516 -21.82 -32.16 1.73
N CYS A 517 -20.74 -31.46 2.06
CA CYS A 517 -20.78 -30.04 2.41
C CYS A 517 -19.93 -29.20 1.45
N GLY A 518 -20.34 -27.96 1.17
CA GLY A 518 -19.72 -27.19 0.10
C GLY A 518 -20.43 -25.90 -0.26
N VAL A 519 -20.15 -25.39 -1.45
CA VAL A 519 -20.76 -24.18 -2.04
C VAL A 519 -21.26 -24.49 -3.45
N LEU A 520 -22.49 -24.07 -3.75
CA LEU A 520 -23.13 -24.20 -5.08
C LEU A 520 -23.50 -22.82 -5.66
N GLY A 521 -23.62 -22.77 -6.99
CA GLY A 521 -24.03 -21.59 -7.74
C GLY A 521 -22.90 -20.57 -7.94
N LEU A 522 -23.21 -19.53 -8.71
CA LEU A 522 -22.27 -18.44 -9.00
C LEU A 522 -22.49 -17.24 -8.06
N ARG A 523 -23.70 -17.11 -7.49
CA ARG A 523 -24.16 -15.92 -6.76
C ARG A 523 -24.73 -16.27 -5.40
N LYS A 524 -24.54 -15.38 -4.41
CA LYS A 524 -24.93 -15.59 -2.99
C LYS A 524 -24.28 -16.85 -2.40
N TRP A 525 -22.96 -16.94 -2.53
CA TRP A 525 -22.18 -18.07 -2.00
C TRP A 525 -22.40 -18.24 -0.50
N GLN A 526 -22.94 -19.40 -0.14
CA GLN A 526 -23.22 -19.85 1.21
C GLN A 526 -22.65 -21.27 1.36
N PHE A 527 -22.04 -21.57 2.50
CA PHE A 527 -21.63 -22.94 2.82
C PHE A 527 -22.86 -23.71 3.31
N ASP A 528 -23.23 -24.77 2.61
CA ASP A 528 -24.43 -25.58 2.86
C ASP A 528 -24.13 -27.08 2.75
N VAL A 529 -25.12 -27.92 3.06
CA VAL A 529 -24.93 -29.35 3.34
C VAL A 529 -26.05 -30.20 2.75
N TRP A 530 -25.69 -31.26 2.00
CA TRP A 530 -26.60 -32.14 1.26
C TRP A 530 -26.35 -33.63 1.56
N SER A 531 -27.41 -34.35 1.96
CA SER A 531 -27.58 -35.81 1.86
C SER A 531 -29.03 -36.14 2.22
N ASN A 532 -29.47 -37.35 1.91
CA ASN A 532 -30.73 -37.92 2.43
C ASN A 532 -30.80 -37.86 3.97
N ASP A 533 -29.66 -37.98 4.65
CA ASP A 533 -29.55 -37.91 6.11
C ASP A 533 -29.92 -36.50 6.65
N VAL A 534 -29.67 -35.43 5.88
CA VAL A 534 -30.11 -34.07 6.21
C VAL A 534 -31.63 -33.94 6.09
N THR A 535 -32.21 -34.51 5.03
CA THR A 535 -33.67 -34.57 4.83
C THR A 535 -34.36 -35.33 5.96
N LEU A 536 -33.75 -36.40 6.47
CA LEU A 536 -34.22 -37.13 7.64
C LEU A 536 -34.15 -36.26 8.91
N ALA A 537 -33.03 -35.57 9.16
CA ALA A 537 -32.90 -34.68 10.33
C ALA A 537 -33.97 -33.57 10.37
N ASN A 538 -34.29 -32.98 9.21
CA ASN A 538 -35.38 -32.01 9.07
C ASN A 538 -36.76 -32.62 9.36
N ASN A 539 -37.04 -33.82 8.83
CA ASN A 539 -38.28 -34.56 9.14
C ASN A 539 -38.40 -34.97 10.62
N MET A 540 -37.26 -35.19 11.29
CA MET A 540 -37.18 -35.50 12.72
C MET A 540 -37.51 -34.29 13.61
N GLU A 541 -37.11 -33.07 13.24
CA GLU A 541 -37.60 -31.84 13.90
C GLU A 541 -39.12 -31.77 13.77
N SER A 542 -39.64 -31.85 12.55
CA SER A 542 -41.07 -31.56 12.29
C SER A 542 -42.00 -32.62 12.89
N GLY A 543 -41.52 -33.87 13.05
CA GLY A 543 -42.17 -34.93 13.83
C GLY A 543 -41.89 -34.87 15.35
N GLY A 544 -41.07 -33.94 15.82
CA GLY A 544 -40.68 -33.76 17.22
C GLY A 544 -41.76 -33.13 18.10
N ILE A 545 -41.51 -33.13 19.42
CA ILE A 545 -42.42 -32.59 20.44
C ILE A 545 -41.78 -31.34 21.07
N PRO A 546 -42.49 -30.21 21.20
CA PRO A 546 -41.93 -28.98 21.77
C PRO A 546 -41.40 -29.19 23.20
N GLY A 547 -40.19 -28.71 23.47
CA GLY A 547 -39.47 -28.89 24.74
C GLY A 547 -38.79 -30.25 24.92
N ARG A 548 -38.69 -31.06 23.85
CA ARG A 548 -38.02 -32.38 23.88
C ARG A 548 -37.13 -32.56 22.65
N ILE A 549 -36.04 -33.31 22.82
CA ILE A 549 -35.12 -33.69 21.74
C ILE A 549 -35.58 -35.04 21.16
N HIS A 550 -35.82 -35.05 19.85
CA HIS A 550 -36.27 -36.21 19.08
C HIS A 550 -35.11 -36.77 18.25
N ILE A 551 -34.73 -38.02 18.51
CA ILE A 551 -33.54 -38.67 17.93
C ILE A 551 -33.90 -39.94 17.16
N THR A 552 -33.04 -40.29 16.20
CA THR A 552 -33.12 -41.56 15.45
C THR A 552 -32.38 -42.69 16.18
N LYS A 553 -32.69 -43.94 15.82
CA LYS A 553 -31.93 -45.13 16.25
C LYS A 553 -30.43 -45.02 15.95
N GLU A 554 -30.07 -44.32 14.88
CA GLU A 554 -28.69 -44.08 14.43
C GLU A 554 -27.95 -43.19 15.42
N THR A 555 -28.54 -42.04 15.80
CA THR A 555 -28.01 -41.18 16.86
C THR A 555 -27.92 -41.95 18.19
N LEU A 556 -28.91 -42.78 18.54
CA LEU A 556 -28.90 -43.56 19.79
C LEU A 556 -27.73 -44.55 19.87
N LYS A 557 -27.31 -45.18 18.76
CA LYS A 557 -26.11 -46.05 18.72
C LYS A 557 -24.84 -45.30 19.15
N TYR A 558 -24.72 -44.03 18.76
CA TYR A 558 -23.56 -43.18 19.08
C TYR A 558 -23.62 -42.55 20.48
N LEU A 559 -24.80 -42.46 21.11
CA LEU A 559 -25.00 -41.98 22.49
C LEU A 559 -24.84 -43.08 23.56
N GLY A 560 -24.70 -44.34 23.15
CA GLY A 560 -24.51 -45.47 24.04
C GLY A 560 -25.63 -45.64 25.07
N SER A 561 -25.26 -45.62 26.35
CA SER A 561 -26.18 -45.80 27.49
C SER A 561 -26.32 -44.56 28.39
N ASP A 562 -25.75 -43.43 27.99
CA ASP A 562 -25.53 -42.30 28.89
C ASP A 562 -26.80 -41.45 29.10
N TYR A 563 -27.73 -41.51 28.13
CA TYR A 563 -29.02 -40.82 28.18
C TYR A 563 -30.17 -41.81 28.34
N ARG A 564 -31.15 -41.46 29.16
CA ARG A 564 -32.43 -42.18 29.21
C ARG A 564 -33.30 -41.71 28.05
N VAL A 565 -33.92 -42.66 27.34
CA VAL A 565 -34.79 -42.39 26.21
C VAL A 565 -36.11 -43.15 26.33
N GLU A 566 -37.16 -42.59 25.76
CA GLU A 566 -38.48 -43.22 25.58
C GLU A 566 -38.79 -43.39 24.07
N PRO A 567 -39.70 -44.30 23.68
CA PRO A 567 -40.16 -44.42 22.30
C PRO A 567 -40.73 -43.10 21.78
N GLY A 568 -40.28 -42.65 20.60
CA GLY A 568 -40.63 -41.35 20.05
C GLY A 568 -41.93 -41.33 19.24
N HIS A 569 -42.39 -42.49 18.74
CA HIS A 569 -43.61 -42.62 17.93
C HIS A 569 -43.68 -41.64 16.73
N GLY A 570 -42.53 -41.34 16.10
CA GLY A 570 -42.42 -40.30 15.07
C GLY A 570 -43.34 -40.50 13.86
N GLY A 571 -43.57 -41.75 13.44
CA GLY A 571 -44.43 -42.10 12.31
C GLY A 571 -45.93 -41.78 12.52
N GLU A 572 -46.39 -41.56 13.74
CA GLU A 572 -47.75 -41.09 14.01
C GLU A 572 -47.93 -39.60 13.66
N ARG A 573 -46.83 -38.84 13.61
CA ARG A 573 -46.82 -37.37 13.47
C ARG A 573 -46.21 -36.86 12.17
N ASN A 574 -45.36 -37.64 11.52
CA ASN A 574 -44.79 -37.33 10.21
C ASN A 574 -44.88 -38.54 9.26
N GLY A 575 -45.54 -38.36 8.12
CA GLY A 575 -45.69 -39.39 7.09
C GLY A 575 -44.35 -39.92 6.57
N TYR A 576 -43.34 -39.07 6.37
CA TYR A 576 -42.02 -39.50 5.90
C TYR A 576 -41.38 -40.53 6.83
N LEU A 577 -41.48 -40.33 8.15
CA LEU A 577 -40.92 -41.25 9.16
C LEU A 577 -41.68 -42.59 9.21
N ARG A 578 -42.99 -42.58 8.93
CA ARG A 578 -43.83 -43.77 8.84
C ARG A 578 -43.53 -44.56 7.57
N ASP A 579 -43.48 -43.88 6.43
CA ASP A 579 -43.40 -44.49 5.11
C ASP A 579 -42.00 -45.08 4.84
N HIS A 580 -40.97 -44.59 5.54
CA HIS A 580 -39.62 -45.17 5.62
C HIS A 580 -39.41 -46.08 6.86
N ASN A 581 -40.46 -46.32 7.67
CA ASN A 581 -40.46 -47.18 8.86
C ASN A 581 -39.30 -46.93 9.85
N ILE A 582 -39.07 -45.66 10.21
CA ILE A 582 -37.90 -45.24 11.00
C ILE A 582 -38.18 -45.31 12.51
N GLU A 583 -37.35 -46.06 13.23
CA GLU A 583 -37.38 -46.10 14.70
C GLU A 583 -36.85 -44.79 15.31
N THR A 584 -37.69 -44.12 16.11
CA THR A 584 -37.37 -42.85 16.76
C THR A 584 -37.56 -42.90 18.27
N PHE A 585 -36.82 -42.04 18.98
CA PHE A 585 -36.77 -41.96 20.44
C PHE A 585 -36.81 -40.49 20.89
N LEU A 586 -37.28 -40.24 22.11
CA LEU A 586 -37.22 -38.92 22.76
C LEU A 586 -36.29 -38.99 23.96
N ILE A 587 -35.39 -38.02 24.10
CA ILE A 587 -34.48 -37.95 25.25
C ILE A 587 -35.25 -37.48 26.49
N ILE A 588 -35.09 -38.17 27.61
CA ILE A 588 -35.60 -37.79 28.92
C ILE A 588 -34.49 -37.00 29.65
N PRO A 589 -34.69 -35.70 29.96
CA PRO A 589 -33.72 -34.93 30.73
C PRO A 589 -33.45 -35.57 32.10
N SER A 590 -32.18 -35.73 32.48
CA SER A 590 -31.83 -36.39 33.74
C SER A 590 -32.01 -35.46 34.95
N ASP A 591 -32.30 -36.01 36.12
CA ASP A 591 -32.39 -35.19 37.34
C ASP A 591 -31.05 -34.54 37.74
N LYS A 592 -29.90 -35.10 37.31
CA LYS A 592 -28.59 -34.43 37.42
C LYS A 592 -28.52 -33.13 36.61
N TYR A 593 -29.15 -33.10 35.44
CA TYR A 593 -29.28 -31.90 34.63
C TYR A 593 -30.15 -30.87 35.35
N ARG A 594 -31.25 -31.30 35.98
CA ARG A 594 -32.12 -30.45 36.82
C ARG A 594 -31.43 -29.91 38.08
N ASP A 595 -30.55 -30.70 38.72
CA ASP A 595 -29.71 -30.24 39.84
C ASP A 595 -28.64 -29.22 39.39
N HIS A 596 -28.05 -29.41 38.20
CA HIS A 596 -27.17 -28.40 37.60
C HIS A 596 -27.93 -27.13 37.23
N HIS A 597 -29.16 -27.26 36.73
CA HIS A 597 -30.07 -26.15 36.45
C HIS A 597 -30.39 -25.38 37.73
N ALA A 598 -30.75 -26.06 38.82
CA ALA A 598 -30.99 -25.48 40.14
C ALA A 598 -29.75 -24.78 40.73
N LYS A 599 -28.54 -25.31 40.50
CA LYS A 599 -27.29 -24.66 40.93
C LYS A 599 -26.89 -23.46 40.05
N LYS A 600 -27.09 -23.53 38.72
CA LYS A 600 -26.92 -22.38 37.80
C LYS A 600 -27.88 -21.24 38.18
N THR A 601 -29.17 -21.51 38.39
CA THR A 601 -30.14 -20.47 38.79
C THR A 601 -29.93 -19.98 40.23
N SER A 602 -29.57 -20.86 41.18
CA SER A 602 -29.19 -20.44 42.52
C SER A 602 -27.96 -19.52 42.52
N SER A 603 -26.98 -19.74 41.64
CA SER A 603 -25.80 -18.87 41.53
C SER A 603 -26.11 -17.49 40.93
N TYR A 604 -27.21 -17.36 40.17
CA TYR A 604 -27.73 -16.06 39.72
C TYR A 604 -28.57 -15.39 40.82
N ASN A 605 -29.47 -16.14 41.46
CA ASN A 605 -30.40 -15.60 42.47
C ASN A 605 -29.70 -15.22 43.79
N SER A 606 -28.60 -15.89 44.15
CA SER A 606 -27.82 -15.55 45.35
C SER A 606 -27.11 -14.19 45.28
N MET A 607 -27.14 -13.51 44.12
CA MET A 607 -26.54 -12.18 43.92
C MET A 607 -27.56 -11.04 44.06
N ASN A 608 -28.87 -11.32 44.06
CA ASN A 608 -29.94 -10.32 43.96
C ASN A 608 -30.77 -10.19 45.27
N GLY A 609 -30.07 -9.88 46.36
CA GLY A 609 -30.62 -9.76 47.72
C GLY A 609 -31.30 -8.43 48.09
N THR A 610 -31.54 -7.49 47.16
CA THR A 610 -32.39 -6.29 47.37
C THR A 610 -32.84 -5.66 46.05
N THR A 611 -34.11 -5.28 45.98
CA THR A 611 -34.77 -4.37 45.00
C THR A 611 -33.87 -3.68 43.96
N SER A 612 -33.59 -4.34 42.83
CA SER A 612 -32.91 -3.73 41.67
C SER A 612 -33.32 -4.33 40.31
N THR A 613 -34.51 -4.92 40.20
CA THR A 613 -35.06 -5.64 39.02
C THR A 613 -35.35 -4.76 37.78
N SER A 614 -34.74 -3.58 37.71
CA SER A 614 -34.92 -2.57 36.65
C SER A 614 -33.60 -2.00 36.11
N LYS A 615 -32.44 -2.55 36.54
CA LYS A 615 -31.12 -2.12 36.07
C LYS A 615 -30.52 -3.01 34.99
N GLU A 616 -30.51 -4.33 35.11
CA GLU A 616 -29.84 -5.18 34.10
C GLU A 616 -30.51 -5.07 32.70
N MET A 617 -31.83 -4.82 32.65
CA MET A 617 -32.57 -4.53 31.41
C MET A 617 -32.50 -3.05 30.96
N ARG A 618 -31.72 -2.19 31.63
CA ARG A 618 -31.46 -0.79 31.25
C ARG A 618 -29.98 -0.41 31.17
N VAL A 619 -29.07 -1.23 31.71
CA VAL A 619 -27.61 -1.02 31.76
C VAL A 619 -26.90 -1.87 30.68
N MET A 620 -27.58 -2.08 29.55
CA MET A 620 -26.94 -2.42 28.26
C MET A 620 -26.67 -1.16 27.41
N GLY A 621 -27.10 0.02 27.85
CA GLY A 621 -26.57 1.30 27.40
C GLY A 621 -25.47 1.79 28.35
N HIS A 622 -24.33 2.22 27.79
CA HIS A 622 -23.16 2.80 28.49
C HIS A 622 -22.53 1.99 29.65
N SER A 623 -21.64 1.05 29.29
CA SER A 623 -20.41 0.82 30.07
C SER A 623 -19.31 0.19 29.21
N GLU A 624 -18.24 0.92 28.92
CA GLU A 624 -17.17 0.46 28.03
C GLU A 624 -16.25 -0.60 28.68
N HIS A 625 -16.10 -0.56 30.02
CA HIS A 625 -15.11 -1.37 30.72
C HIS A 625 -15.40 -2.89 30.73
N THR A 626 -16.65 -3.32 30.56
CA THR A 626 -16.97 -4.77 30.59
C THR A 626 -16.63 -5.48 29.28
N LYS A 627 -16.55 -4.76 28.14
CA LYS A 627 -16.23 -5.37 26.83
C LYS A 627 -14.82 -6.00 26.78
N GLN A 628 -13.88 -5.57 27.62
CA GLN A 628 -12.48 -6.05 27.61
C GLN A 628 -12.29 -7.51 28.06
N ASN A 629 -13.06 -8.03 29.02
CA ASN A 629 -12.80 -9.36 29.59
C ASN A 629 -13.37 -10.54 28.77
N ILE A 630 -14.37 -10.30 27.93
CA ILE A 630 -15.07 -11.36 27.18
C ILE A 630 -14.29 -11.81 25.93
N HIS A 631 -13.47 -10.92 25.34
CA HIS A 631 -12.64 -11.26 24.18
C HIS A 631 -11.45 -12.19 24.48
N ASN A 632 -11.05 -12.31 25.75
CA ASN A 632 -9.75 -12.90 26.14
C ASN A 632 -9.74 -14.44 26.22
N LYS A 633 -10.90 -15.12 26.14
CA LYS A 633 -11.02 -16.55 26.52
C LYS A 633 -11.21 -17.54 25.36
N LEU A 634 -11.25 -17.06 24.11
CA LEU A 634 -11.24 -17.88 22.89
C LEU A 634 -10.06 -17.41 22.02
N GLY A 635 -9.19 -18.34 21.61
CA GLY A 635 -7.84 -18.10 21.10
C GLY A 635 -7.69 -17.44 19.72
N PHE A 636 -8.57 -16.49 19.38
CA PHE A 636 -8.51 -15.66 18.16
C PHE A 636 -8.63 -14.15 18.45
N GLY A 637 -8.64 -13.75 19.72
CA GLY A 637 -8.49 -12.37 20.16
C GLY A 637 -7.02 -11.97 20.25
N ASP A 638 -6.42 -11.57 19.13
CA ASP A 638 -5.09 -10.95 19.15
C ASP A 638 -5.25 -9.54 19.75
N ASN A 639 -4.86 -9.37 21.02
CA ASN A 639 -4.99 -8.12 21.78
C ASN A 639 -3.94 -7.08 21.34
N GLN A 640 -4.02 -6.68 20.07
CA GLN A 640 -3.70 -5.31 19.72
C GLN A 640 -4.84 -4.43 20.24
N GLU A 641 -4.58 -3.70 21.33
CA GLU A 641 -5.23 -2.42 21.53
C GLU A 641 -5.12 -1.65 20.21
N LYS A 642 -6.25 -1.20 19.65
CA LYS A 642 -6.28 -0.53 18.34
C LYS A 642 -5.63 0.85 18.47
N LYS A 643 -4.30 0.88 18.44
CA LYS A 643 -3.49 2.09 18.31
C LYS A 643 -4.06 2.96 17.19
N ASP A 644 -4.07 4.27 17.41
CA ASP A 644 -4.44 5.20 16.36
C ASP A 644 -3.56 4.99 15.13
N PRO A 645 -4.10 5.14 13.91
CA PRO A 645 -3.36 4.85 12.68
C PRO A 645 -2.06 5.66 12.61
N GLU A 646 -2.05 6.89 13.11
CA GLU A 646 -0.84 7.72 13.20
C GLU A 646 0.24 7.13 14.12
N VAL A 647 -0.15 6.52 15.25
CA VAL A 647 0.78 5.87 16.18
C VAL A 647 1.32 4.58 15.58
N GLU A 648 0.47 3.78 14.91
CA GLU A 648 0.89 2.57 14.21
C GLU A 648 1.86 2.89 13.05
N VAL A 649 1.57 3.94 12.28
CA VAL A 649 2.44 4.48 11.21
C VAL A 649 3.78 4.95 11.78
N ASN A 650 3.76 5.74 12.85
CA ASN A 650 4.98 6.26 13.48
C ASN A 650 5.83 5.11 14.07
N ASP A 651 5.21 4.11 14.73
CA ASP A 651 5.88 2.89 15.22
C ASP A 651 6.44 2.03 14.07
N TYR A 652 5.72 1.89 12.96
CA TYR A 652 6.20 1.16 11.79
C TYR A 652 7.39 1.88 11.15
N LEU A 653 7.29 3.20 10.95
CA LEU A 653 8.34 4.01 10.34
C LEU A 653 9.60 4.07 11.23
N ALA A 654 9.46 4.16 12.55
CA ALA A 654 10.57 4.03 13.49
C ALA A 654 11.27 2.65 13.37
N ARG A 655 10.50 1.55 13.36
CA ARG A 655 11.05 0.19 13.16
C ARG A 655 11.65 0.00 11.77
N ALA A 656 11.13 0.65 10.74
CA ALA A 656 11.66 0.59 9.38
C ALA A 656 13.01 1.32 9.26
N ILE A 657 13.15 2.50 9.89
CA ILE A 657 14.41 3.23 10.05
C ILE A 657 15.43 2.37 10.81
N ASP A 658 15.00 1.68 11.88
CA ASP A 658 15.89 0.85 12.68
C ASP A 658 16.34 -0.45 12.00
N ALA A 659 15.42 -1.19 11.36
CA ALA A 659 15.71 -2.50 10.79
C ALA A 659 16.43 -2.45 9.42
N ARG A 660 16.28 -1.35 8.65
CA ARG A 660 16.91 -1.21 7.33
C ARG A 660 18.25 -0.46 7.44
N SER A 661 19.35 -1.21 7.43
CA SER A 661 20.68 -0.63 7.17
C SER A 661 20.73 -0.03 5.76
N ILE A 662 20.79 1.30 5.67
CA ILE A 662 20.67 2.09 4.42
C ILE A 662 21.69 1.62 3.37
N ASP A 663 22.93 1.35 3.78
CA ASP A 663 24.01 0.89 2.90
C ASP A 663 23.75 -0.47 2.25
N ARG A 664 22.99 -1.35 2.92
CA ARG A 664 22.61 -2.65 2.35
C ARG A 664 21.62 -2.49 1.20
N LEU A 665 20.59 -1.66 1.37
CA LEU A 665 19.62 -1.36 0.31
C LEU A 665 20.33 -0.72 -0.89
N ARG A 666 21.24 0.22 -0.63
CA ARG A 666 22.10 0.86 -1.64
C ARG A 666 22.98 -0.17 -2.36
N ALA A 667 23.60 -1.09 -1.64
CA ALA A 667 24.44 -2.15 -2.21
C ALA A 667 23.64 -3.15 -3.05
N GLU A 668 22.42 -3.50 -2.64
CA GLU A 668 21.53 -4.44 -3.34
C GLU A 668 20.96 -3.82 -4.63
N HIS A 669 20.50 -2.56 -4.59
CA HIS A 669 19.74 -1.94 -5.70
C HIS A 669 20.57 -1.09 -6.66
N CYS A 670 21.65 -0.46 -6.20
CA CYS A 670 22.50 0.41 -7.03
C CYS A 670 23.79 -0.30 -7.48
N ARG A 671 24.49 0.32 -8.44
CA ARG A 671 25.88 -0.03 -8.81
C ARG A 671 26.87 0.77 -7.97
N ARG A 672 27.90 0.12 -7.43
CA ARG A 672 28.81 0.68 -6.42
C ARG A 672 29.49 2.01 -6.80
N TRP A 673 29.84 2.18 -8.08
CA TRP A 673 30.55 3.38 -8.59
C TRP A 673 29.68 4.31 -9.44
N LEU A 674 28.87 3.75 -10.36
CA LEU A 674 28.01 4.57 -11.24
C LEU A 674 26.74 5.09 -10.57
N LEU A 675 26.39 4.57 -9.38
CA LEU A 675 25.16 4.82 -8.61
C LEU A 675 23.82 4.53 -9.34
N THR A 676 23.84 4.30 -10.64
CA THR A 676 22.70 3.81 -11.44
C THR A 676 22.10 2.54 -10.85
N PHE A 677 20.78 2.39 -11.00
CA PHE A 677 20.10 1.18 -10.54
C PHE A 677 20.52 -0.05 -11.37
N ARG A 678 20.43 -1.23 -10.74
CA ARG A 678 20.66 -2.51 -11.41
C ARG A 678 19.53 -2.87 -12.37
N LYS A 679 18.27 -2.59 -12.01
CA LYS A 679 17.09 -2.75 -12.86
C LYS A 679 17.00 -1.57 -13.86
N PRO A 680 16.83 -1.80 -15.19
CA PRO A 680 16.77 -0.71 -16.17
C PRO A 680 15.46 0.09 -16.10
N GLU A 681 14.35 -0.57 -15.71
CA GLU A 681 13.02 0.05 -15.59
C GLU A 681 12.95 1.09 -14.48
N THR A 682 13.54 0.83 -13.30
CA THR A 682 13.55 1.80 -12.19
C THR A 682 14.40 3.03 -12.53
N GLU A 683 15.49 2.85 -13.29
CA GLU A 683 16.28 3.95 -13.85
C GLU A 683 15.46 4.76 -14.88
N ALA A 684 14.54 4.13 -15.62
CA ALA A 684 13.59 4.79 -16.52
C ALA A 684 12.36 5.41 -15.81
N LYS A 685 12.02 4.97 -14.59
CA LYS A 685 11.11 5.68 -13.68
C LYS A 685 11.80 6.96 -13.15
N ILE A 686 13.03 6.88 -12.60
CA ILE A 686 13.81 8.04 -12.13
C ILE A 686 14.02 9.13 -13.20
N LYS A 687 14.23 8.74 -14.46
CA LYS A 687 14.44 9.71 -15.55
C LYS A 687 13.20 10.54 -15.90
N ARG A 688 12.01 10.11 -15.45
CA ARG A 688 10.73 10.83 -15.62
C ARG A 688 10.30 11.60 -14.37
N ASP A 689 10.82 11.27 -13.18
CA ASP A 689 10.48 12.00 -11.96
C ASP A 689 11.23 13.34 -11.87
N VAL A 690 10.61 14.36 -12.48
CA VAL A 690 11.08 15.75 -12.54
C VAL A 690 10.63 16.57 -11.32
N ILE A 691 9.84 15.99 -10.40
CA ILE A 691 9.09 16.72 -9.37
C ILE A 691 10.03 17.51 -8.43
N TYR A 692 11.18 16.94 -8.06
CA TYR A 692 12.23 17.59 -7.26
C TYR A 692 12.61 18.98 -7.83
N TRP A 693 12.97 19.05 -9.12
CA TRP A 693 13.42 20.29 -9.75
C TRP A 693 12.30 21.30 -9.93
N ARG A 694 11.08 20.84 -10.22
CA ARG A 694 9.90 21.71 -10.34
C ARG A 694 9.62 22.50 -9.05
N ASN A 695 9.92 21.91 -7.89
CA ASN A 695 9.75 22.58 -6.59
C ASN A 695 10.95 23.46 -6.24
N MET A 696 12.19 23.08 -6.62
CA MET A 696 13.36 23.96 -6.48
C MET A 696 13.20 25.26 -7.29
N TRP A 697 12.85 25.17 -8.57
CA TRP A 697 12.63 26.35 -9.43
C TRP A 697 11.43 27.21 -8.99
N ARG A 698 10.43 26.64 -8.28
CA ARG A 698 9.36 27.40 -7.62
C ARG A 698 9.84 28.21 -6.40
N SER A 699 10.95 27.83 -5.77
CA SER A 699 11.51 28.55 -4.61
C SER A 699 12.55 29.61 -4.99
N ILE A 700 12.98 29.64 -6.26
CA ILE A 700 13.82 30.70 -6.84
C ILE A 700 12.87 31.66 -7.56
N PHE A 701 12.75 32.90 -7.06
CA PHE A 701 11.71 33.86 -7.46
C PHE A 701 11.93 34.42 -8.87
N LEU A 702 11.58 33.62 -9.88
CA LEU A 702 11.58 33.99 -11.30
C LEU A 702 10.18 34.49 -11.71
N PRO A 703 10.08 35.50 -12.60
CA PRO A 703 8.81 35.92 -13.18
C PRO A 703 8.08 34.75 -13.86
N GLU A 704 6.74 34.80 -13.95
CA GLU A 704 5.95 33.66 -14.44
C GLU A 704 6.36 33.19 -15.85
N GLU A 705 6.77 34.12 -16.72
CA GLU A 705 7.39 33.85 -18.03
C GLU A 705 8.62 32.94 -17.93
N LEU A 706 9.62 33.31 -17.11
CA LEU A 706 10.79 32.46 -16.87
C LEU A 706 10.45 31.21 -16.06
N MET A 707 9.39 31.22 -15.25
CA MET A 707 8.89 30.02 -14.60
C MET A 707 8.28 29.03 -15.62
N MET A 708 7.57 29.50 -16.65
CA MET A 708 7.10 28.64 -17.74
C MET A 708 8.26 28.11 -18.59
N PHE A 709 9.26 28.93 -18.89
CA PHE A 709 10.46 28.52 -19.63
C PHE A 709 11.29 27.49 -18.83
N SER A 710 11.54 27.73 -17.55
CA SER A 710 12.25 26.78 -16.66
C SER A 710 11.47 25.49 -16.43
N ARG A 711 10.12 25.50 -16.37
CA ARG A 711 9.30 24.27 -16.38
C ARG A 711 9.53 23.45 -17.65
N ARG A 712 9.60 24.07 -18.84
CA ARG A 712 9.90 23.37 -20.11
C ARG A 712 11.33 22.82 -20.14
N ILE A 713 12.31 23.53 -19.57
CA ILE A 713 13.69 23.04 -19.44
C ILE A 713 13.77 21.85 -18.46
N ALA A 714 13.16 21.98 -17.28
CA ALA A 714 13.18 20.96 -16.22
C ALA A 714 12.55 19.64 -16.69
N ALA A 715 11.53 19.69 -17.57
CA ALA A 715 10.92 18.51 -18.18
C ALA A 715 11.93 17.60 -18.92
N SER A 716 13.08 18.14 -19.34
CA SER A 716 14.20 17.35 -19.87
C SER A 716 15.41 17.41 -18.94
N ARG A 717 15.62 16.34 -18.17
CA ARG A 717 16.80 16.20 -17.30
C ARG A 717 18.12 16.35 -18.08
N ARG A 718 18.18 15.86 -19.33
CA ARG A 718 19.36 16.03 -20.21
C ARG A 718 19.61 17.51 -20.56
N LEU A 719 18.56 18.26 -20.93
CA LEU A 719 18.69 19.67 -21.27
C LEU A 719 19.11 20.50 -20.05
N THR A 720 18.50 20.23 -18.89
CA THR A 720 18.87 20.86 -17.61
C THR A 720 20.34 20.61 -17.26
N GLN A 721 20.82 19.36 -17.41
CA GLN A 721 22.21 19.00 -17.14
C GLN A 721 23.20 19.71 -18.08
N LEU A 722 22.92 19.74 -19.38
CA LEU A 722 23.76 20.46 -20.35
C LEU A 722 23.81 21.97 -20.06
N LEU A 723 22.66 22.60 -19.80
CA LEU A 723 22.62 24.03 -19.47
C LEU A 723 23.41 24.35 -18.19
N SER A 724 23.31 23.52 -17.15
CA SER A 724 24.13 23.70 -15.94
C SER A 724 25.63 23.56 -16.21
N ALA A 725 26.05 22.66 -17.10
CA ALA A 725 27.46 22.52 -17.49
C ALA A 725 27.97 23.76 -18.25
N TRP A 726 27.18 24.28 -19.18
CA TRP A 726 27.51 25.52 -19.90
C TRP A 726 27.66 26.72 -18.96
N VAL A 727 26.76 26.91 -17.99
CA VAL A 727 26.86 28.01 -17.02
C VAL A 727 28.13 27.90 -16.15
N VAL A 728 28.45 26.71 -15.64
CA VAL A 728 29.68 26.49 -14.86
C VAL A 728 30.94 26.78 -15.69
N LEU A 729 30.98 26.35 -16.96
CA LEU A 729 32.11 26.60 -17.86
C LEU A 729 32.27 28.09 -18.20
N ILE A 730 31.17 28.84 -18.35
CA ILE A 730 31.21 30.30 -18.55
C ILE A 730 31.76 31.00 -17.29
N LEU A 731 31.29 30.61 -16.09
CA LEU A 731 31.81 31.15 -14.83
C LEU A 731 33.31 30.84 -14.63
N TYR A 732 33.76 29.65 -15.03
CA TYR A 732 35.18 29.27 -15.03
C TYR A 732 36.01 30.11 -16.01
N ALA A 733 35.51 30.33 -17.23
CA ALA A 733 36.18 31.18 -18.22
C ALA A 733 36.32 32.63 -17.73
N VAL A 734 35.27 33.19 -17.11
CA VAL A 734 35.31 34.52 -16.48
C VAL A 734 36.29 34.56 -15.30
N ALA A 735 36.36 33.51 -14.47
CA ALA A 735 37.34 33.42 -13.39
C ALA A 735 38.79 33.32 -13.87
N CYS A 736 39.03 32.77 -15.06
CA CYS A 736 40.36 32.68 -15.68
C CYS A 736 40.74 33.90 -16.53
N ALA A 737 39.78 34.71 -16.97
CA ALA A 737 40.02 35.87 -17.83
C ALA A 737 41.10 36.86 -17.31
N PRO A 738 41.25 37.12 -15.99
CA PRO A 738 42.34 37.96 -15.48
C PRO A 738 43.76 37.44 -15.75
N LEU A 739 43.95 36.16 -16.07
CA LEU A 739 45.26 35.61 -16.44
C LEU A 739 45.71 36.00 -17.85
N VAL A 740 44.78 36.39 -18.73
CA VAL A 740 45.08 36.71 -20.14
C VAL A 740 45.92 37.98 -20.29
N PRO A 741 45.59 39.15 -19.70
CA PRO A 741 46.46 40.33 -19.80
C PRO A 741 47.77 40.19 -19.00
N LEU A 742 47.85 39.23 -18.07
CA LEU A 742 49.01 39.01 -17.20
C LEU A 742 50.22 38.37 -17.92
N THR A 743 50.14 38.13 -19.24
CA THR A 743 51.26 37.59 -20.05
C THR A 743 52.14 38.65 -20.72
N GLU A 744 51.67 39.88 -20.89
CA GLU A 744 52.39 40.91 -21.66
C GLU A 744 53.28 41.80 -20.77
N GLU A 745 54.53 41.34 -20.58
CA GLU A 745 55.78 42.11 -20.37
C GLU A 745 55.87 43.17 -19.23
N GLN A 746 54.84 43.41 -18.40
CA GLN A 746 54.85 44.45 -17.35
C GLN A 746 55.33 44.01 -15.96
N LEU A 747 55.62 42.72 -15.72
CA LEU A 747 55.97 42.24 -14.37
C LEU A 747 57.32 42.75 -13.80
N PRO A 748 58.46 42.74 -14.54
CA PRO A 748 59.75 43.12 -13.95
C PRO A 748 59.88 44.63 -13.69
N THR A 749 59.28 45.47 -14.54
CA THR A 749 59.20 46.93 -14.34
C THR A 749 58.34 47.26 -13.11
N CYS A 750 57.24 46.55 -12.90
CA CYS A 750 56.41 46.69 -11.71
C CYS A 750 57.13 46.22 -10.43
N LEU A 751 57.88 45.12 -10.50
CA LEU A 751 58.70 44.63 -9.37
C LEU A 751 59.78 45.66 -8.98
N LEU A 752 60.44 46.27 -9.96
CA LEU A 752 61.40 47.36 -9.77
C LEU A 752 60.76 48.57 -9.09
N GLN A 753 59.56 49.00 -9.51
CA GLN A 753 58.85 50.10 -8.86
C GLN A 753 58.48 49.77 -7.40
N TRP A 754 58.02 48.55 -7.11
CA TRP A 754 57.67 48.13 -5.74
C TRP A 754 58.90 48.10 -4.82
N ILE A 755 60.03 47.58 -5.31
CA ILE A 755 61.31 47.58 -4.59
C ILE A 755 61.80 49.03 -4.36
N GLN A 756 61.74 49.89 -5.38
CA GLN A 756 62.12 51.30 -5.24
C GLN A 756 61.23 52.08 -4.27
N PHE A 757 59.92 51.78 -4.24
CA PHE A 757 58.99 52.40 -3.30
C PHE A 757 59.32 52.01 -1.84
N ASN A 758 59.51 50.72 -1.58
CA ASN A 758 59.82 50.20 -0.24
C ASN A 758 61.25 50.54 0.23
N ASN A 759 62.20 50.77 -0.67
CA ASN A 759 63.55 51.25 -0.30
C ASN A 759 63.51 52.59 0.48
N SER A 760 62.44 53.39 0.37
CA SER A 760 62.25 54.59 1.21
C SER A 760 62.02 54.27 2.70
N ALA A 761 61.54 53.08 3.04
CA ALA A 761 61.35 52.61 4.41
C ALA A 761 62.53 51.78 4.95
N VAL A 762 63.35 51.20 4.06
CA VAL A 762 64.44 50.27 4.43
C VAL A 762 65.76 50.98 4.78
N LEU A 763 65.87 52.29 4.55
CA LEU A 763 67.08 53.12 4.80
C LEU A 763 67.60 53.17 6.26
N ASN A 764 66.95 52.49 7.21
CA ASN A 764 67.40 52.33 8.60
C ASN A 764 68.05 50.96 8.92
N TYR A 765 68.25 50.06 7.94
CA TYR A 765 68.89 48.75 8.16
C TYR A 765 70.33 48.67 7.65
N ASP A 766 71.25 48.38 8.57
CA ASP A 766 72.69 48.49 8.39
C ASP A 766 73.33 47.21 7.78
N LYS A 767 73.13 46.98 6.47
CA LYS A 767 73.84 45.96 5.64
C LYS A 767 73.64 46.13 4.10
N PRO A 768 74.35 47.08 3.45
CA PRO A 768 74.09 47.43 2.04
C PRO A 768 75.06 46.75 1.05
N LYS A 769 75.18 45.40 1.02
CA LYS A 769 76.16 44.71 0.14
C LYS A 769 75.64 43.62 -0.81
N ASP A 770 74.61 42.87 -0.44
CA ASP A 770 74.17 41.74 -1.29
C ASP A 770 73.06 42.15 -2.29
N LEU A 771 72.33 43.24 -2.00
CA LEU A 771 71.20 43.70 -2.83
C LEU A 771 71.63 44.32 -4.18
N SER A 772 72.88 44.80 -4.29
CA SER A 772 73.42 45.39 -5.52
C SER A 772 73.77 44.38 -6.62
N VAL A 773 73.83 43.09 -6.30
CA VAL A 773 74.20 42.04 -7.28
C VAL A 773 73.05 41.75 -8.23
N ILE A 774 71.81 41.72 -7.73
CA ILE A 774 70.60 41.42 -8.52
C ILE A 774 70.25 42.58 -9.47
N ALA A 775 70.55 43.83 -9.08
CA ALA A 775 70.23 45.02 -9.86
C ALA A 775 71.04 45.18 -11.16
N ASN A 776 72.19 44.50 -11.30
CA ASN A 776 73.13 44.71 -12.42
C ASN A 776 73.11 43.59 -13.48
N SER A 777 72.33 42.51 -13.29
CA SER A 777 72.16 41.46 -14.30
C SER A 777 70.92 41.73 -15.16
N SER A 778 71.16 42.18 -16.40
CA SER A 778 70.19 42.51 -17.47
C SER A 778 69.14 43.58 -17.15
N PHE A 779 69.32 44.79 -17.68
CA PHE A 779 68.54 45.41 -18.78
C PHE A 779 69.22 46.73 -19.22
N PRO A 780 69.02 47.25 -20.45
CA PRO A 780 69.79 48.38 -20.97
C PRO A 780 69.19 49.75 -20.62
N GLU A 781 70.05 50.77 -20.50
CA GLU A 781 69.61 52.17 -20.37
C GLU A 781 68.96 52.68 -21.68
N ASN A 782 67.73 53.21 -21.61
CA ASN A 782 67.34 54.31 -22.49
C ASN A 782 66.19 55.16 -21.93
N ARG A 783 65.92 56.28 -22.60
CA ARG A 783 65.36 57.50 -22.00
C ARG A 783 63.87 57.76 -22.25
N ASN A 784 63.30 58.55 -21.33
CA ASN A 784 62.18 59.50 -21.50
C ASN A 784 60.81 58.95 -21.97
N GLY A 785 59.88 58.81 -21.03
CA GLY A 785 58.43 58.74 -21.31
C GLY A 785 57.63 59.04 -20.04
N THR A 786 56.66 59.96 -20.11
CA THR A 786 55.82 60.34 -18.96
C THR A 786 54.40 59.76 -19.06
N SER A 787 54.20 58.58 -18.49
CA SER A 787 52.89 58.09 -18.07
C SER A 787 53.02 57.41 -16.70
N LYS A 788 52.14 57.75 -15.75
CA LYS A 788 51.94 56.98 -14.52
C LYS A 788 50.82 55.99 -14.77
N GLU A 789 51.16 54.82 -15.31
CA GLU A 789 50.24 53.69 -15.35
C GLU A 789 50.32 52.97 -13.99
N GLU A 790 49.19 52.82 -13.31
CA GLU A 790 49.13 52.15 -12.01
C GLU A 790 49.15 50.62 -12.20
N CYS A 791 50.20 49.95 -11.69
CA CYS A 791 50.27 48.49 -11.67
C CYS A 791 49.00 47.87 -11.06
N THR A 792 48.31 47.03 -11.84
CA THR A 792 47.10 46.35 -11.37
C THR A 792 47.40 44.94 -10.84
N SER A 793 47.22 44.74 -9.52
CA SER A 793 47.12 43.45 -8.82
C SER A 793 48.37 42.55 -8.72
N PRO A 794 49.24 42.73 -7.68
CA PRO A 794 50.37 41.85 -7.39
C PRO A 794 50.01 40.59 -6.54
N PHE A 795 48.80 40.03 -6.69
CA PHE A 795 48.30 38.93 -5.84
C PHE A 795 47.62 37.79 -6.64
N PRO A 796 48.38 36.84 -7.24
CA PRO A 796 47.82 35.75 -8.05
C PRO A 796 46.89 34.79 -7.27
N GLN A 797 46.99 34.76 -5.94
CA GLN A 797 46.17 33.94 -5.05
C GLN A 797 44.65 34.21 -5.20
N TYR A 798 44.24 35.43 -5.56
CA TYR A 798 42.82 35.73 -5.80
C TYR A 798 42.25 34.99 -7.02
N VAL A 799 43.07 34.72 -8.05
CA VAL A 799 42.63 33.91 -9.20
C VAL A 799 42.29 32.49 -8.77
N THR A 800 43.11 31.89 -7.88
CA THR A 800 42.83 30.58 -7.28
C THR A 800 41.49 30.57 -6.56
N LEU A 801 41.21 31.61 -5.76
CA LEU A 801 39.95 31.74 -5.02
C LEU A 801 38.73 31.91 -5.95
N CYS A 802 38.87 32.67 -7.04
CA CYS A 802 37.83 32.79 -8.07
C CYS A 802 37.57 31.46 -8.82
N VAL A 803 38.63 30.70 -9.13
CA VAL A 803 38.50 29.35 -9.71
C VAL A 803 37.79 28.40 -8.75
N LEU A 804 38.15 28.40 -7.46
CA LEU A 804 37.46 27.60 -6.44
C LEU A 804 35.98 27.99 -6.31
N LEU A 805 35.65 29.28 -6.34
CA LEU A 805 34.25 29.75 -6.32
C LEU A 805 33.47 29.28 -7.57
N SER A 806 34.11 29.24 -8.74
CA SER A 806 33.50 28.65 -9.95
C SER A 806 33.25 27.14 -9.80
N MET A 807 34.13 26.40 -9.11
CA MET A 807 33.93 24.98 -8.79
C MET A 807 32.80 24.77 -7.76
N ILE A 808 32.68 25.65 -6.76
CA ILE A 808 31.54 25.66 -5.82
C ILE A 808 30.21 25.82 -6.57
N SER A 809 30.15 26.64 -7.63
CA SER A 809 28.93 26.81 -8.43
C SER A 809 28.41 25.49 -9.04
N SER A 810 29.30 24.54 -9.38
CA SER A 810 28.92 23.20 -9.85
C SER A 810 28.17 22.37 -8.80
N SER A 811 28.30 22.71 -7.52
CA SER A 811 27.59 22.07 -6.40
C SER A 811 26.14 22.54 -6.31
N VAL A 812 25.92 23.85 -6.47
CA VAL A 812 24.60 24.51 -6.50
C VAL A 812 23.73 23.91 -7.61
N PHE A 813 24.34 23.57 -8.75
CA PHE A 813 23.70 22.77 -9.80
C PHE A 813 23.62 21.28 -9.42
N GLN A 814 22.75 20.97 -8.47
CA GLN A 814 22.38 19.61 -8.05
C GLN A 814 21.81 18.67 -9.16
N PRO A 815 21.23 19.13 -10.29
CA PRO A 815 20.71 18.21 -11.33
C PRO A 815 21.75 17.33 -12.03
N MET A 816 23.03 17.69 -11.94
CA MET A 816 24.16 17.01 -12.59
C MET A 816 24.32 15.57 -12.07
N THR A 817 24.64 14.61 -12.94
CA THR A 817 25.11 13.30 -12.45
C THR A 817 26.50 13.44 -11.83
N SER A 818 26.80 12.58 -10.85
CA SER A 818 28.13 12.47 -10.24
C SER A 818 29.24 12.33 -11.28
N LEU A 819 29.02 11.55 -12.34
CA LEU A 819 29.94 11.38 -13.47
C LEU A 819 30.16 12.67 -14.28
N LEU A 820 29.11 13.45 -14.57
CA LEU A 820 29.23 14.71 -15.31
C LEU A 820 29.95 15.78 -14.46
N ARG A 821 29.63 15.87 -13.17
CA ARG A 821 30.32 16.76 -12.23
C ARG A 821 31.79 16.40 -12.09
N LEU A 822 32.12 15.11 -11.97
CA LEU A 822 33.50 14.61 -11.94
C LEU A 822 34.28 15.00 -13.21
N ALA A 823 33.70 14.80 -14.39
CA ALA A 823 34.35 15.16 -15.65
C ALA A 823 34.66 16.67 -15.75
N LEU A 824 33.71 17.53 -15.37
CA LEU A 824 33.89 18.98 -15.35
C LEU A 824 34.93 19.45 -14.33
N LEU A 825 34.92 18.87 -13.11
CA LEU A 825 35.91 19.19 -12.10
C LEU A 825 37.33 18.79 -12.53
N ILE A 826 37.48 17.64 -13.20
CA ILE A 826 38.78 17.20 -13.75
C ILE A 826 39.24 18.13 -14.88
N THR A 827 38.38 18.52 -15.83
CA THR A 827 38.80 19.42 -16.93
C THR A 827 39.15 20.82 -16.43
N MET A 828 38.33 21.41 -15.55
CA MET A 828 38.63 22.70 -14.91
C MET A 828 39.97 22.64 -14.15
N SER A 829 40.17 21.61 -13.33
CA SER A 829 41.41 21.45 -12.55
C SER A 829 42.64 21.26 -13.43
N SER A 830 42.52 20.46 -14.51
CA SER A 830 43.65 20.18 -15.42
C SER A 830 44.06 21.43 -16.22
N VAL A 831 43.08 22.22 -16.68
CA VAL A 831 43.33 23.50 -17.37
C VAL A 831 43.98 24.50 -16.42
N TYR A 832 43.52 24.58 -15.16
CA TYR A 832 44.12 25.50 -14.19
C TYR A 832 45.56 25.11 -13.83
N LEU A 833 45.85 23.82 -13.62
CA LEU A 833 47.22 23.33 -13.39
C LEU A 833 48.15 23.58 -14.59
N TYR A 834 47.63 23.53 -15.82
CA TYR A 834 48.38 23.91 -17.03
C TYR A 834 48.75 25.40 -17.05
N PHE A 835 47.88 26.30 -16.57
CA PHE A 835 48.26 27.71 -16.39
C PHE A 835 49.33 27.85 -15.29
N VAL A 836 49.15 27.22 -14.13
CA VAL A 836 50.07 27.33 -12.98
C VAL A 836 51.50 26.84 -13.29
N PHE A 837 51.65 25.67 -13.91
CA PHE A 837 52.98 25.07 -14.17
C PHE A 837 53.51 25.24 -15.60
N GLY A 838 52.63 25.52 -16.57
CA GLY A 838 53.00 25.78 -17.95
C GLY A 838 53.04 27.29 -18.23
N SER A 839 51.93 27.80 -18.77
CA SER A 839 51.88 29.10 -19.45
C SER A 839 52.19 30.32 -18.56
N HIS A 840 51.94 30.25 -17.25
CA HIS A 840 52.12 31.37 -16.31
C HIS A 840 53.10 31.02 -15.17
N SER A 841 53.90 29.97 -15.34
CA SER A 841 54.88 29.49 -14.34
C SER A 841 55.80 30.60 -13.79
N GLY A 842 56.23 31.55 -14.64
CA GLY A 842 57.01 32.72 -14.22
C GLY A 842 56.31 33.63 -13.20
N VAL A 843 54.98 33.77 -13.26
CA VAL A 843 54.20 34.61 -12.32
C VAL A 843 54.18 33.97 -10.93
N PHE A 844 53.91 32.67 -10.85
CA PHE A 844 53.91 31.93 -9.59
C PHE A 844 55.31 31.81 -8.99
N SER A 845 56.32 31.52 -9.81
CA SER A 845 57.72 31.43 -9.37
C SER A 845 58.27 32.78 -8.88
N SER A 846 57.87 33.90 -9.49
CA SER A 846 58.28 35.24 -9.02
C SER A 846 57.65 35.58 -7.65
N GLN A 847 56.40 35.15 -7.43
CA GLN A 847 55.75 35.31 -6.13
C GLN A 847 56.42 34.45 -5.03
N ASP A 848 56.90 33.26 -5.37
CA ASP A 848 57.66 32.41 -4.43
C ASP A 848 59.00 33.04 -4.03
N ILE A 849 59.72 33.67 -4.97
CA ILE A 849 60.93 34.43 -4.67
C ILE A 849 60.62 35.64 -3.77
N LEU A 850 59.54 36.38 -4.04
CA LEU A 850 59.09 37.48 -3.18
C LEU A 850 58.74 37.00 -1.76
N LEU A 851 58.10 35.84 -1.62
CA LEU A 851 57.78 35.24 -0.33
C LEU A 851 59.01 34.74 0.44
N MET A 852 60.06 34.28 -0.25
CA MET A 852 61.34 33.94 0.38
C MET A 852 62.07 35.19 0.89
N LEU A 853 62.07 36.29 0.13
CA LEU A 853 62.71 37.57 0.52
C LEU A 853 62.02 38.23 1.74
N MET A 854 60.78 37.86 2.05
CA MET A 854 59.98 38.45 3.14
C MET A 854 60.08 37.67 4.47
N ARG A 855 60.89 36.59 4.56
CA ARG A 855 60.95 35.70 5.74
C ARG A 855 62.37 35.51 6.29
N GLU A 856 62.53 35.74 7.60
CA GLU A 856 63.69 35.27 8.37
C GLU A 856 63.27 34.10 9.29
N PRO A 857 64.08 33.03 9.43
CA PRO A 857 65.22 32.67 8.58
C PRO A 857 64.75 32.13 7.19
N PRO A 858 65.63 32.11 6.18
CA PRO A 858 65.31 31.72 4.80
C PRO A 858 65.27 30.19 4.58
N ASP A 859 64.63 29.45 5.49
CA ASP A 859 64.43 28.00 5.37
C ASP A 859 63.21 27.63 4.51
N ALA A 860 63.16 26.39 4.01
CA ALA A 860 62.38 25.94 2.87
C ALA A 860 60.89 26.39 2.85
N VAL A 861 60.56 27.28 1.91
CA VAL A 861 59.17 27.71 1.62
C VAL A 861 58.50 26.70 0.67
N ILE A 862 57.30 26.25 1.03
CA ILE A 862 56.44 25.44 0.13
C ILE A 862 55.99 26.34 -1.03
N SER A 863 56.39 25.99 -2.26
CA SER A 863 56.05 26.78 -3.45
C SER A 863 54.54 26.92 -3.66
N LEU A 864 54.11 28.10 -4.08
CA LEU A 864 52.72 28.47 -4.28
C LEU A 864 52.03 27.57 -5.32
N GLY A 865 52.77 27.07 -6.31
CA GLY A 865 52.29 26.07 -7.26
C GLY A 865 51.94 24.72 -6.60
N MET A 866 52.78 24.21 -5.70
CA MET A 866 52.45 22.99 -4.94
C MET A 866 51.30 23.21 -3.97
N LEU A 867 51.30 24.32 -3.23
CA LEU A 867 50.20 24.67 -2.31
C LEU A 867 48.86 24.78 -3.07
N THR A 868 48.85 25.45 -4.22
CA THR A 868 47.68 25.55 -5.10
C THR A 868 47.19 24.19 -5.58
N THR A 869 48.11 23.29 -5.93
CA THR A 869 47.78 21.91 -6.35
C THR A 869 47.12 21.11 -5.23
N LEU A 870 47.61 21.24 -4.00
CA LEU A 870 47.09 20.54 -2.82
C LEU A 870 45.69 21.06 -2.43
N ILE A 871 45.49 22.38 -2.44
CA ILE A 871 44.18 23.00 -2.22
C ILE A 871 43.18 22.51 -3.28
N LEU A 872 43.56 22.56 -4.56
CA LEU A 872 42.72 22.09 -5.66
C LEU A 872 42.34 20.61 -5.52
N ALA A 873 43.29 19.75 -5.17
CA ALA A 873 43.03 18.33 -4.92
C ALA A 873 42.06 18.09 -3.74
N ALA A 874 42.21 18.83 -2.64
CA ALA A 874 41.31 18.73 -1.49
C ALA A 874 39.88 19.18 -1.82
N PHE A 875 39.72 20.28 -2.56
CA PHE A 875 38.41 20.75 -3.03
C PHE A 875 37.78 19.79 -4.04
N VAL A 876 38.54 19.24 -5.00
CA VAL A 876 38.03 18.20 -5.93
C VAL A 876 37.54 16.97 -5.15
N ALA A 877 38.31 16.49 -4.16
CA ALA A 877 37.89 15.37 -3.32
C ALA A 877 36.56 15.68 -2.58
N ALA A 878 36.45 16.86 -1.95
CA ALA A 878 35.23 17.31 -1.30
C ALA A 878 34.02 17.32 -2.25
N PHE A 879 34.15 17.97 -3.42
CA PHE A 879 33.06 18.08 -4.39
C PHE A 879 32.63 16.74 -5.01
N VAL A 880 33.57 15.80 -5.19
CA VAL A 880 33.29 14.46 -5.73
C VAL A 880 32.59 13.60 -4.68
N ILE A 881 33.04 13.62 -3.43
CA ILE A 881 32.37 12.92 -2.32
C ILE A 881 30.95 13.46 -2.14
N HIS A 882 30.79 14.78 -2.02
CA HIS A 882 29.48 15.44 -1.88
C HIS A 882 28.56 15.18 -3.09
N GLY A 883 29.09 15.18 -4.32
CA GLY A 883 28.33 14.83 -5.53
C GLY A 883 27.84 13.37 -5.55
N GLN A 884 28.65 12.43 -5.05
CA GLN A 884 28.23 11.04 -4.89
C GLN A 884 27.22 10.85 -3.75
N GLN A 885 27.28 11.67 -2.69
CA GLN A 885 26.31 11.65 -1.60
C GLN A 885 24.94 12.16 -2.05
N ILE A 886 24.85 13.31 -2.73
CA ILE A 886 23.59 13.84 -3.29
C ILE A 886 22.92 12.83 -4.25
N GLU A 887 23.69 12.23 -5.18
CA GLU A 887 23.11 11.23 -6.08
C GLU A 887 22.71 9.93 -5.35
N ALA A 888 23.36 9.59 -4.23
CA ALA A 888 22.98 8.42 -3.44
C ALA A 888 21.71 8.63 -2.60
N THR A 889 21.57 9.75 -1.88
CA THR A 889 20.39 10.03 -1.05
C THR A 889 19.14 10.17 -1.91
N SER A 890 19.18 11.00 -2.96
CA SER A 890 18.05 11.19 -3.87
C SER A 890 17.59 9.91 -4.59
N ARG A 891 18.51 8.96 -4.85
CA ARG A 891 18.16 7.62 -5.37
C ARG A 891 17.55 6.70 -4.31
N LEU A 892 17.92 6.84 -3.04
CA LEU A 892 17.34 6.09 -1.92
C LEU A 892 15.94 6.60 -1.55
N ASP A 893 15.76 7.92 -1.45
CA ASP A 893 14.45 8.57 -1.26
C ASP A 893 13.46 8.12 -2.35
N PHE A 894 13.88 8.15 -3.62
CA PHE A 894 13.07 7.63 -4.73
C PHE A 894 12.77 6.13 -4.60
N LEU A 895 13.74 5.30 -4.21
CA LEU A 895 13.55 3.86 -4.08
C LEU A 895 12.53 3.51 -2.98
N TRP A 896 12.54 4.25 -1.86
CA TRP A 896 11.58 4.08 -0.77
C TRP A 896 10.19 4.54 -1.18
N LYS A 897 10.07 5.71 -1.83
CA LYS A 897 8.81 6.18 -2.42
C LYS A 897 8.24 5.16 -3.40
N LEU A 898 9.07 4.62 -4.29
CA LEU A 898 8.67 3.62 -5.27
C LEU A 898 8.16 2.33 -4.60
N GLN A 899 8.91 1.80 -3.63
CA GLN A 899 8.49 0.62 -2.87
C GLN A 899 7.16 0.85 -2.14
N ALA A 900 6.98 2.01 -1.50
CA ALA A 900 5.73 2.33 -0.82
C ALA A 900 4.55 2.43 -1.80
N THR A 901 4.75 2.99 -3.00
CA THR A 901 3.70 3.04 -4.03
C THR A 901 3.40 1.66 -4.63
N GLU A 902 4.40 0.83 -4.91
CA GLU A 902 4.19 -0.53 -5.45
C GLU A 902 3.47 -1.41 -4.40
N GLU A 903 3.87 -1.34 -3.12
CA GLU A 903 3.16 -2.02 -2.01
C GLU A 903 1.75 -1.45 -1.74
N LYS A 904 1.47 -0.20 -2.12
CA LYS A 904 0.12 0.41 -2.03
C LYS A 904 -0.78 -0.05 -3.17
N GLU A 905 -0.28 -0.06 -4.40
CA GLU A 905 -1.00 -0.55 -5.60
C GLU A 905 -1.40 -2.03 -5.42
N GLU A 906 -0.51 -2.88 -4.89
CA GLU A 906 -0.82 -4.27 -4.56
C GLU A 906 -1.96 -4.41 -3.52
N MET A 907 -1.98 -3.55 -2.49
CA MET A 907 -3.05 -3.55 -1.48
C MET A 907 -4.39 -3.03 -2.03
N GLU A 908 -4.38 -2.03 -2.93
CA GLU A 908 -5.59 -1.54 -3.60
C GLU A 908 -6.22 -2.60 -4.51
N HIS A 909 -5.40 -3.34 -5.26
CA HIS A 909 -5.88 -4.48 -6.03
C HIS A 909 -6.50 -5.58 -5.14
N LEU A 910 -5.86 -5.88 -3.99
CA LEU A 910 -6.36 -6.88 -3.05
C LEU A 910 -7.66 -6.44 -2.36
N GLN A 911 -7.80 -5.15 -2.04
CA GLN A 911 -9.04 -4.57 -1.50
C GLN A 911 -10.18 -4.56 -2.53
N ALA A 912 -9.91 -4.16 -3.78
CA ALA A 912 -10.91 -4.17 -4.84
C ALA A 912 -11.42 -5.60 -5.13
N TYR A 913 -10.51 -6.57 -5.07
CA TYR A 913 -10.81 -8.00 -5.15
C TYR A 913 -11.69 -8.48 -3.97
N ASN A 914 -11.30 -8.19 -2.73
CA ASN A 914 -12.06 -8.59 -1.55
C ASN A 914 -13.44 -7.88 -1.45
N ARG A 915 -13.58 -6.64 -1.93
CA ARG A 915 -14.89 -5.95 -2.03
C ARG A 915 -15.83 -6.66 -3.02
N LYS A 916 -15.33 -7.14 -4.17
CA LYS A 916 -16.12 -7.97 -5.11
C LYS A 916 -16.58 -9.27 -4.45
N LEU A 917 -15.70 -9.96 -3.72
CA LEU A 917 -16.07 -11.20 -3.00
C LEU A 917 -17.17 -10.95 -1.96
N LEU A 918 -17.05 -9.90 -1.14
CA LEU A 918 -18.06 -9.60 -0.11
C LEU A 918 -19.42 -9.23 -0.72
N ALA A 919 -19.44 -8.52 -1.85
CA ALA A 919 -20.66 -8.17 -2.57
C ALA A 919 -21.31 -9.36 -3.31
N ASN A 920 -20.59 -10.48 -3.50
CA ASN A 920 -21.23 -11.74 -3.93
C ASN A 920 -21.94 -12.47 -2.78
N ILE A 921 -21.68 -12.08 -1.52
CA ILE A 921 -22.26 -12.69 -0.32
C ILE A 921 -23.43 -11.84 0.20
N LEU A 922 -23.18 -10.57 0.53
CA LEU A 922 -24.18 -9.62 1.04
C LEU A 922 -24.75 -8.74 -0.09
N PRO A 923 -25.99 -8.24 0.01
CA PRO A 923 -26.48 -7.19 -0.88
C PRO A 923 -25.56 -5.96 -0.87
N VAL A 924 -25.40 -5.26 -1.99
CA VAL A 924 -24.44 -4.13 -2.09
C VAL A 924 -24.75 -3.03 -1.07
N HIS A 925 -26.02 -2.66 -0.91
CA HIS A 925 -26.47 -1.66 0.05
C HIS A 925 -26.20 -2.06 1.52
N VAL A 926 -26.36 -3.35 1.84
CA VAL A 926 -26.00 -3.93 3.15
C VAL A 926 -24.49 -3.92 3.37
N ALA A 927 -23.71 -4.33 2.36
CA ALA A 927 -22.25 -4.33 2.45
C ALA A 927 -21.70 -2.91 2.66
N GLU A 928 -22.29 -1.91 2.00
CA GLU A 928 -21.91 -0.50 2.18
C GLU A 928 -22.34 0.07 3.55
N HIS A 929 -23.48 -0.38 4.11
CA HIS A 929 -23.83 -0.09 5.51
C HIS A 929 -22.74 -0.61 6.48
N PHE A 930 -22.35 -1.89 6.35
CA PHE A 930 -21.29 -2.48 7.20
C PHE A 930 -19.88 -1.93 6.93
N MET A 931 -19.60 -1.31 5.78
CA MET A 931 -18.32 -0.64 5.50
C MET A 931 -18.28 0.84 5.93
N SER A 932 -19.42 1.52 5.94
CA SER A 932 -19.51 2.96 6.29
C SER A 932 -19.73 3.23 7.77
N MET A 933 -20.12 2.22 8.55
CA MET A 933 -20.20 2.30 10.00
C MET A 933 -18.81 2.47 10.63
N ASP A 934 -18.53 3.70 11.07
CA ASP A 934 -17.44 3.97 11.99
C ASP A 934 -17.66 3.25 13.34
N LYS A 935 -16.56 3.06 14.10
CA LYS A 935 -16.36 1.95 15.07
C LYS A 935 -17.27 1.92 16.33
N HIS A 936 -18.40 2.62 16.40
CA HIS A 936 -19.11 2.90 17.66
C HIS A 936 -20.61 2.57 17.74
N ASN A 937 -21.32 2.36 16.63
CA ASN A 937 -22.71 1.88 16.69
C ASN A 937 -22.75 0.35 16.51
N ASP A 938 -23.22 -0.38 17.54
CA ASP A 938 -23.59 -1.81 17.44
C ASP A 938 -24.98 -1.98 16.76
N GLU A 939 -25.24 -1.18 15.72
CA GLU A 939 -26.57 -0.98 15.12
C GLU A 939 -26.90 -2.02 14.04
N LEU A 940 -28.01 -2.74 14.23
CA LEU A 940 -28.39 -3.88 13.39
C LEU A 940 -29.10 -3.39 12.13
N TYR A 941 -28.58 -3.76 10.95
CA TYR A 941 -29.27 -3.47 9.68
C TYR A 941 -30.62 -4.20 9.63
N HIS A 942 -31.69 -3.43 9.51
CA HIS A 942 -33.06 -3.86 9.32
C HIS A 942 -33.78 -2.83 8.42
N GLU A 943 -34.66 -3.30 7.54
CA GLU A 943 -35.50 -2.43 6.69
C GLU A 943 -36.89 -3.07 6.54
N GLN A 944 -37.94 -2.28 6.72
CA GLN A 944 -39.32 -2.72 6.53
C GLN A 944 -39.78 -2.35 5.11
N CYS A 945 -40.16 -3.34 4.32
CA CYS A 945 -40.51 -3.19 2.91
C CYS A 945 -42.01 -3.49 2.73
N GLU A 946 -42.81 -2.50 2.30
CA GLU A 946 -44.27 -2.61 2.26
C GLU A 946 -44.80 -3.51 1.12
N SER A 947 -44.09 -3.57 0.00
CA SER A 947 -44.54 -4.26 -1.22
C SER A 947 -43.37 -4.99 -1.88
N VAL A 948 -43.14 -6.24 -1.47
CA VAL A 948 -42.10 -7.11 -2.03
C VAL A 948 -42.75 -8.31 -2.69
N CYS A 949 -42.35 -8.59 -3.94
CA CYS A 949 -42.76 -9.80 -4.66
C CYS A 949 -41.75 -10.91 -4.38
N ILE A 950 -42.22 -12.09 -3.98
CA ILE A 950 -41.41 -13.19 -3.46
C ILE A 950 -41.71 -14.44 -4.28
N MET A 951 -40.65 -15.10 -4.74
CA MET A 951 -40.73 -16.34 -5.53
C MET A 951 -39.97 -17.47 -4.83
N PHE A 952 -40.64 -18.62 -4.71
CA PHE A 952 -40.02 -19.90 -4.43
C PHE A 952 -40.14 -20.77 -5.69
N ALA A 953 -39.02 -21.24 -6.23
CA ALA A 953 -38.97 -22.15 -7.36
C ALA A 953 -38.28 -23.45 -6.92
N SER A 954 -39.01 -24.57 -6.90
CA SER A 954 -38.53 -25.87 -6.47
C SER A 954 -38.50 -26.87 -7.61
N ILE A 955 -37.58 -27.84 -7.55
CA ILE A 955 -37.53 -29.01 -8.43
C ILE A 955 -37.88 -30.25 -7.58
N PRO A 956 -39.17 -30.68 -7.51
CA PRO A 956 -39.61 -31.66 -6.51
C PRO A 956 -39.17 -33.10 -6.80
N ASN A 957 -38.81 -33.43 -8.04
CA ASN A 957 -38.29 -34.75 -8.43
C ASN A 957 -36.75 -34.84 -8.41
N PHE A 958 -36.04 -33.78 -8.02
CA PHE A 958 -34.58 -33.86 -7.80
C PHE A 958 -34.17 -34.86 -6.71
N PRO A 959 -34.89 -35.00 -5.56
CA PRO A 959 -34.58 -36.03 -4.56
C PRO A 959 -34.74 -37.47 -5.08
N GLU A 960 -35.63 -37.71 -6.05
CA GLU A 960 -35.80 -39.02 -6.68
C GLU A 960 -34.62 -39.36 -7.63
N PHE A 961 -34.03 -38.33 -8.24
CA PHE A 961 -32.80 -38.41 -9.03
C PHE A 961 -31.52 -38.47 -8.19
N TYR A 962 -31.56 -38.02 -6.92
CA TYR A 962 -30.39 -37.98 -6.04
C TYR A 962 -30.06 -39.35 -5.44
N VAL A 963 -29.40 -40.20 -6.24
CA VAL A 963 -28.97 -41.54 -5.81
C VAL A 963 -27.47 -41.56 -5.49
N GLU A 964 -27.15 -41.86 -4.23
CA GLU A 964 -25.79 -41.95 -3.68
C GLU A 964 -25.12 -43.30 -4.04
N LEU A 965 -24.92 -43.56 -5.33
CA LEU A 965 -24.22 -44.78 -5.83
C LEU A 965 -22.72 -44.55 -6.00
N GLU A 966 -21.90 -45.58 -5.77
CA GLU A 966 -20.44 -45.55 -6.04
C GLU A 966 -20.13 -45.13 -7.48
N SER A 967 -20.90 -45.64 -8.45
CA SER A 967 -20.80 -45.30 -9.89
C SER A 967 -21.12 -43.85 -10.23
N ASN A 968 -21.63 -43.07 -9.26
CA ASN A 968 -22.10 -41.70 -9.40
C ASN A 968 -21.27 -40.74 -8.51
N ASN A 969 -20.04 -41.14 -8.14
CA ASN A 969 -19.21 -40.52 -7.11
C ASN A 969 -20.03 -40.23 -5.83
N GLU A 970 -20.82 -41.22 -5.40
CA GLU A 970 -21.68 -41.18 -4.22
C GLU A 970 -22.70 -40.02 -4.18
N GLY A 971 -23.08 -39.49 -5.37
CA GLY A 971 -24.04 -38.40 -5.52
C GLY A 971 -23.42 -37.04 -5.82
N VAL A 972 -22.07 -36.91 -5.83
CA VAL A 972 -21.38 -35.65 -6.19
C VAL A 972 -21.68 -35.22 -7.64
N GLU A 973 -21.89 -36.16 -8.56
CA GLU A 973 -22.27 -35.84 -9.94
C GLU A 973 -23.68 -35.23 -10.04
N CYS A 974 -24.65 -35.74 -9.26
CA CYS A 974 -25.99 -35.13 -9.14
C CYS A 974 -25.91 -33.69 -8.61
N LEU A 975 -25.05 -33.44 -7.62
CA LEU A 975 -24.82 -32.09 -7.10
C LEU A 975 -24.12 -31.17 -8.12
N ARG A 976 -23.32 -31.72 -9.05
CA ARG A 976 -22.78 -30.94 -10.18
C ARG A 976 -23.87 -30.56 -11.18
N LEU A 977 -24.81 -31.46 -11.50
CA LEU A 977 -25.94 -31.12 -12.36
C LEU A 977 -26.85 -30.06 -11.71
N LEU A 978 -27.08 -30.15 -10.39
CA LEU A 978 -27.77 -29.11 -9.63
C LEU A 978 -27.00 -27.78 -9.64
N ASN A 979 -25.67 -27.81 -9.58
CA ASN A 979 -24.83 -26.62 -9.70
C ASN A 979 -25.03 -25.91 -11.04
N GLU A 980 -25.03 -26.65 -12.15
CA GLU A 980 -25.23 -26.09 -13.49
C GLU A 980 -26.63 -25.47 -13.63
N ILE A 981 -27.69 -26.12 -13.11
CA ILE A 981 -29.05 -25.55 -13.10
C ILE A 981 -29.09 -24.22 -12.31
N ILE A 982 -28.48 -24.19 -11.11
CA ILE A 982 -28.42 -22.96 -10.29
C ILE A 982 -27.53 -21.89 -10.94
N ALA A 983 -26.47 -22.27 -11.65
CA ALA A 983 -25.58 -21.36 -12.35
C ALA A 983 -26.26 -20.72 -13.57
N ASP A 984 -27.02 -21.48 -14.35
CA ASP A 984 -27.84 -20.96 -15.45
C ASP A 984 -28.92 -19.99 -14.92
N PHE A 985 -29.56 -20.32 -13.78
CA PHE A 985 -30.53 -19.44 -13.11
C PHE A 985 -29.88 -18.14 -12.58
N ASP A 986 -28.63 -18.23 -12.09
CA ASP A 986 -27.80 -17.10 -11.64
C ASP A 986 -27.34 -16.20 -12.81
N GLU A 987 -27.09 -16.80 -13.99
CA GLU A 987 -26.69 -16.11 -15.22
C GLU A 987 -27.87 -15.37 -15.86
N ILE A 988 -29.08 -15.95 -15.91
CA ILE A 988 -30.29 -15.22 -16.32
C ILE A 988 -30.50 -14.00 -15.41
N LEU A 989 -30.29 -14.15 -14.09
CA LEU A 989 -30.36 -13.04 -13.13
C LEU A 989 -29.27 -11.96 -13.34
N SER A 990 -28.32 -12.14 -14.27
CA SER A 990 -27.31 -11.12 -14.63
C SER A 990 -27.75 -10.18 -15.77
N GLU A 991 -28.90 -10.44 -16.40
CA GLU A 991 -29.48 -9.60 -17.46
C GLU A 991 -30.13 -8.31 -16.90
N GLU A 992 -30.05 -7.21 -17.65
CA GLU A 992 -30.55 -5.90 -17.19
C GLU A 992 -32.07 -5.86 -16.91
N GLN A 993 -32.86 -6.69 -17.61
CA GLN A 993 -34.30 -6.77 -17.40
C GLN A 993 -34.68 -7.30 -16.00
N PHE A 994 -33.81 -8.12 -15.39
CA PHE A 994 -34.05 -8.72 -14.08
C PHE A 994 -33.36 -7.96 -12.92
N LYS A 995 -32.80 -6.77 -13.16
CA LYS A 995 -32.09 -5.95 -12.15
C LYS A 995 -32.88 -5.61 -10.87
N TYR A 996 -34.21 -5.76 -10.90
CA TYR A 996 -35.11 -5.54 -9.76
C TYR A 996 -35.18 -6.73 -8.79
N ILE A 997 -34.67 -7.90 -9.21
CA ILE A 997 -34.73 -9.17 -8.49
C ILE A 997 -33.40 -9.43 -7.79
N GLU A 998 -33.46 -9.84 -6.53
CA GLU A 998 -32.31 -10.31 -5.76
C GLU A 998 -32.55 -11.75 -5.29
N LYS A 999 -31.57 -12.62 -5.54
CA LYS A 999 -31.50 -13.98 -4.98
C LYS A 999 -31.31 -13.85 -3.46
N ILE A 1000 -32.16 -14.51 -2.69
CA ILE A 1000 -32.04 -14.55 -1.22
C ILE A 1000 -31.14 -15.72 -0.83
N LYS A 1001 -31.53 -16.93 -1.23
CA LYS A 1001 -30.83 -18.18 -0.93
C LYS A 1001 -31.31 -19.31 -1.86
N SER A 1002 -30.44 -20.28 -2.11
CA SER A 1002 -30.83 -21.61 -2.55
C SER A 1002 -30.71 -22.56 -1.35
N THR A 1003 -31.67 -23.48 -1.17
CA THR A 1003 -31.69 -24.50 -0.10
C THR A 1003 -32.16 -25.81 -0.73
N GLY A 1004 -31.30 -26.84 -0.76
CA GLY A 1004 -31.59 -28.05 -1.51
C GLY A 1004 -31.84 -27.76 -3.00
N SER A 1005 -32.93 -28.31 -3.56
CA SER A 1005 -33.41 -28.01 -4.92
C SER A 1005 -34.43 -26.86 -5.00
N THR A 1006 -34.51 -26.01 -3.96
CA THR A 1006 -35.37 -24.82 -3.92
C THR A 1006 -34.54 -23.54 -4.06
N TYR A 1007 -34.91 -22.70 -5.02
CA TYR A 1007 -34.33 -21.39 -5.29
C TYR A 1007 -35.31 -20.28 -4.84
N MET A 1008 -34.83 -19.36 -3.99
CA MET A 1008 -35.63 -18.26 -3.44
C MET A 1008 -35.10 -16.90 -3.90
N ALA A 1009 -35.98 -16.10 -4.48
CA ALA A 1009 -35.70 -14.73 -4.92
C ALA A 1009 -36.82 -13.76 -4.51
N ALA A 1010 -36.50 -12.48 -4.37
CA ALA A 1010 -37.48 -11.44 -4.12
C ALA A 1010 -37.17 -10.16 -4.92
N SER A 1011 -38.17 -9.32 -5.17
CA SER A 1011 -38.02 -8.04 -5.88
C SER A 1011 -38.79 -6.92 -5.18
N GLY A 1012 -38.24 -5.70 -5.23
CA GLY A 1012 -38.76 -4.54 -4.48
C GLY A 1012 -38.16 -4.35 -3.08
N LEU A 1013 -37.08 -5.06 -2.74
CA LEU A 1013 -36.44 -4.99 -1.41
C LEU A 1013 -35.81 -3.63 -1.05
N THR A 1014 -35.50 -2.80 -2.05
CA THR A 1014 -34.85 -1.50 -1.84
C THR A 1014 -35.69 -0.36 -2.41
N LYS A 1015 -35.57 0.84 -1.85
CA LYS A 1015 -36.27 2.05 -2.32
C LYS A 1015 -36.00 2.41 -3.78
N ALA A 1016 -34.90 1.91 -4.37
CA ALA A 1016 -34.58 2.04 -5.79
C ALA A 1016 -35.22 0.95 -6.70
N THR A 1017 -35.66 -0.18 -6.13
CA THR A 1017 -36.29 -1.29 -6.87
C THR A 1017 -37.80 -1.40 -6.61
N CYS A 1018 -38.30 -0.86 -5.50
CA CYS A 1018 -39.70 -0.86 -5.07
C CYS A 1018 -40.57 0.12 -5.90
N ASP A 1019 -40.80 -0.22 -7.16
CA ASP A 1019 -41.73 0.52 -8.03
C ASP A 1019 -43.20 0.31 -7.62
N MET A 1020 -43.68 1.16 -6.72
CA MET A 1020 -45.07 1.23 -6.25
C MET A 1020 -46.07 1.83 -7.26
N LYS A 1021 -45.60 2.34 -8.42
CA LYS A 1021 -46.48 3.01 -9.40
C LYS A 1021 -46.90 2.07 -10.52
N ASN A 1022 -45.92 1.42 -11.14
CA ASN A 1022 -46.13 0.55 -12.28
C ASN A 1022 -45.89 -0.93 -11.94
N PHE A 1023 -45.48 -1.28 -10.71
CA PHE A 1023 -45.19 -2.65 -10.30
C PHE A 1023 -44.26 -3.39 -11.27
N ASN A 1024 -43.25 -2.71 -11.82
CA ASN A 1024 -42.34 -3.32 -12.80
C ASN A 1024 -41.53 -4.48 -12.19
N HIS A 1025 -41.20 -4.39 -10.90
CA HIS A 1025 -40.53 -5.43 -10.13
C HIS A 1025 -41.35 -6.74 -10.04
N VAL A 1026 -42.68 -6.65 -10.04
CA VAL A 1026 -43.59 -7.82 -10.05
C VAL A 1026 -43.58 -8.49 -11.42
N THR A 1027 -43.65 -7.71 -12.50
CA THR A 1027 -43.56 -8.27 -13.86
C THR A 1027 -42.21 -8.88 -14.16
N ALA A 1028 -41.11 -8.26 -13.73
CA ALA A 1028 -39.79 -8.86 -13.87
C ALA A 1028 -39.73 -10.24 -13.17
N MET A 1029 -40.36 -10.40 -12.00
CA MET A 1029 -40.45 -11.69 -11.31
C MET A 1029 -41.30 -12.72 -12.10
N ALA A 1030 -42.42 -12.30 -12.69
CA ALA A 1030 -43.26 -13.16 -13.53
C ALA A 1030 -42.54 -13.62 -14.81
N ASP A 1031 -41.85 -12.69 -15.49
CA ASP A 1031 -40.99 -12.96 -16.64
C ASP A 1031 -39.85 -13.92 -16.29
N TYR A 1032 -39.20 -13.70 -15.14
CA TYR A 1032 -38.10 -14.54 -14.65
C TYR A 1032 -38.60 -15.95 -14.33
N ALA A 1033 -39.73 -16.10 -13.64
CA ALA A 1033 -40.34 -17.40 -13.34
C ALA A 1033 -40.66 -18.21 -14.61
N LEU A 1034 -41.17 -17.55 -15.67
CA LEU A 1034 -41.37 -18.17 -16.98
C LEU A 1034 -40.04 -18.60 -17.60
N ARG A 1035 -39.01 -17.73 -17.53
CA ARG A 1035 -37.68 -18.01 -18.09
C ARG A 1035 -36.95 -19.15 -17.36
N LEU A 1036 -37.14 -19.30 -16.05
CA LEU A 1036 -36.62 -20.44 -15.27
C LEU A 1036 -37.23 -21.78 -15.71
N ARG A 1037 -38.52 -21.81 -16.10
CA ARG A 1037 -39.15 -23.00 -16.67
C ARG A 1037 -38.53 -23.35 -18.03
N GLU A 1038 -38.44 -22.38 -18.94
CA GLU A 1038 -37.81 -22.58 -20.25
C GLU A 1038 -36.35 -23.05 -20.15
N GLN A 1039 -35.58 -22.54 -19.19
CA GLN A 1039 -34.19 -22.98 -18.98
C GLN A 1039 -34.12 -24.40 -18.43
N LEU A 1040 -35.04 -24.83 -17.56
CA LEU A 1040 -35.07 -26.22 -17.08
C LEU A 1040 -35.49 -27.18 -18.20
N ASP A 1041 -36.44 -26.79 -19.06
CA ASP A 1041 -36.80 -27.57 -20.25
C ASP A 1041 -35.60 -27.72 -21.21
N TYR A 1042 -34.81 -26.66 -21.42
CA TYR A 1042 -33.55 -26.73 -22.17
C TYR A 1042 -32.53 -27.70 -21.51
N VAL A 1043 -32.37 -27.66 -20.19
CA VAL A 1043 -31.49 -28.59 -19.45
C VAL A 1043 -32.00 -30.03 -19.53
N ASN A 1044 -33.31 -30.26 -19.55
CA ASN A 1044 -33.90 -31.59 -19.74
C ASN A 1044 -33.51 -32.18 -21.10
N GLU A 1045 -33.67 -31.42 -22.18
CA GLU A 1045 -33.26 -31.83 -23.53
C GLU A 1045 -31.77 -32.19 -23.62
N HIS A 1046 -30.90 -31.42 -22.96
CA HIS A 1046 -29.44 -31.57 -23.08
C HIS A 1046 -28.81 -32.55 -22.09
N SER A 1047 -29.53 -32.90 -21.01
CA SER A 1047 -29.05 -33.87 -19.99
C SER A 1047 -29.76 -35.23 -20.05
N PHE A 1048 -30.73 -35.41 -20.95
CA PHE A 1048 -31.60 -36.59 -21.05
C PHE A 1048 -32.41 -36.88 -19.76
N ASN A 1049 -32.69 -35.84 -18.98
CA ASN A 1049 -33.53 -35.92 -17.78
C ASN A 1049 -34.92 -35.30 -18.02
N ASN A 1050 -35.79 -35.38 -17.02
CA ASN A 1050 -37.14 -34.83 -17.03
C ASN A 1050 -37.47 -34.16 -15.69
N PHE A 1051 -36.60 -33.23 -15.25
CA PHE A 1051 -36.83 -32.42 -14.07
C PHE A 1051 -38.06 -31.54 -14.24
N LYS A 1052 -38.86 -31.44 -13.19
CA LYS A 1052 -40.13 -30.70 -13.20
C LYS A 1052 -40.04 -29.54 -12.23
N ILE A 1053 -40.26 -28.33 -12.73
CA ILE A 1053 -40.22 -27.12 -11.89
C ILE A 1053 -41.62 -26.84 -11.33
N ARG A 1054 -41.67 -26.28 -10.13
CA ARG A 1054 -42.89 -25.75 -9.52
C ARG A 1054 -42.55 -24.41 -8.90
N ILE A 1055 -43.34 -23.39 -9.20
CA ILE A 1055 -43.05 -22.02 -8.75
C ILE A 1055 -44.25 -21.45 -8.01
N GLY A 1056 -44.02 -20.90 -6.83
CA GLY A 1056 -44.99 -20.13 -6.06
C GLY A 1056 -44.59 -18.66 -5.96
N ILE A 1057 -45.49 -17.75 -6.34
CA ILE A 1057 -45.29 -16.30 -6.27
C ILE A 1057 -46.37 -15.65 -5.38
N ASN A 1058 -45.95 -14.76 -4.48
CA ASN A 1058 -46.84 -13.89 -3.72
C ASN A 1058 -46.24 -12.48 -3.60
N ILE A 1059 -47.07 -11.48 -3.31
CA ILE A 1059 -46.66 -10.11 -2.98
C ILE A 1059 -47.13 -9.73 -1.57
N GLY A 1060 -46.37 -8.88 -0.87
CA GLY A 1060 -46.82 -8.28 0.38
C GLY A 1060 -45.68 -7.66 1.21
N PRO A 1061 -45.97 -7.21 2.43
CA PRO A 1061 -44.98 -6.63 3.32
C PRO A 1061 -44.05 -7.68 3.92
N VAL A 1062 -42.78 -7.32 4.07
CA VAL A 1062 -41.72 -8.12 4.71
C VAL A 1062 -40.80 -7.24 5.56
N VAL A 1063 -40.08 -7.89 6.48
CA VAL A 1063 -38.92 -7.34 7.16
C VAL A 1063 -37.67 -7.93 6.54
N ALA A 1064 -36.79 -7.10 6.00
CA ALA A 1064 -35.45 -7.47 5.59
C ALA A 1064 -34.45 -7.12 6.71
N GLY A 1065 -33.35 -7.88 6.83
CA GLY A 1065 -32.34 -7.58 7.84
C GLY A 1065 -31.15 -8.53 7.80
N VAL A 1066 -30.14 -8.23 8.62
CA VAL A 1066 -28.96 -9.08 8.81
C VAL A 1066 -28.91 -9.60 10.24
N ILE A 1067 -28.85 -10.93 10.37
CA ILE A 1067 -28.71 -11.62 11.65
C ILE A 1067 -27.29 -12.18 11.81
N GLY A 1068 -26.76 -12.08 13.03
CA GLY A 1068 -25.56 -12.77 13.46
C GLY A 1068 -24.30 -11.91 13.41
N ALA A 1069 -23.96 -11.24 14.51
CA ALA A 1069 -22.81 -10.35 14.63
C ALA A 1069 -21.43 -10.99 14.30
N ARG A 1070 -21.33 -12.34 14.34
CA ARG A 1070 -20.13 -13.09 13.92
C ARG A 1070 -20.21 -13.65 12.51
N LYS A 1071 -21.39 -14.11 12.08
CA LYS A 1071 -21.68 -14.71 10.77
C LYS A 1071 -22.92 -14.00 10.19
N PRO A 1072 -22.76 -12.85 9.51
CA PRO A 1072 -23.89 -12.07 9.02
C PRO A 1072 -24.60 -12.81 7.87
N GLN A 1073 -25.87 -13.16 8.09
CA GLN A 1073 -26.77 -13.69 7.06
C GLN A 1073 -27.86 -12.65 6.78
N TYR A 1074 -27.95 -12.19 5.53
CA TYR A 1074 -29.10 -11.42 5.05
C TYR A 1074 -30.25 -12.36 4.72
N ASP A 1075 -31.45 -12.05 5.19
CA ASP A 1075 -32.66 -12.82 4.92
C ASP A 1075 -33.91 -11.93 5.00
N ILE A 1076 -35.08 -12.50 4.69
CA ILE A 1076 -36.38 -11.81 4.78
C ILE A 1076 -37.42 -12.63 5.55
N TRP A 1077 -38.18 -11.95 6.40
CA TRP A 1077 -39.23 -12.55 7.25
C TRP A 1077 -40.58 -11.86 7.04
N GLY A 1078 -41.65 -12.59 7.39
CA GLY A 1078 -43.02 -12.06 7.42
C GLY A 1078 -44.03 -12.97 6.73
N ASN A 1079 -45.30 -12.72 6.99
CA ASN A 1079 -46.42 -13.49 6.44
C ASN A 1079 -46.39 -13.63 4.91
N ALA A 1080 -45.91 -12.62 4.17
CA ALA A 1080 -45.83 -12.68 2.71
C ALA A 1080 -44.86 -13.77 2.19
N VAL A 1081 -43.76 -14.02 2.91
CA VAL A 1081 -42.78 -15.09 2.62
C VAL A 1081 -43.40 -16.46 2.88
N ASN A 1082 -44.12 -16.58 4.00
CA ASN A 1082 -44.81 -17.82 4.35
C ASN A 1082 -45.89 -18.17 3.31
N VAL A 1083 -46.68 -17.20 2.84
CA VAL A 1083 -47.66 -17.45 1.76
C VAL A 1083 -46.96 -17.86 0.46
N ALA A 1084 -45.86 -17.20 0.04
CA ALA A 1084 -45.11 -17.59 -1.16
C ALA A 1084 -44.59 -19.04 -1.08
N SER A 1085 -44.00 -19.43 0.06
CA SER A 1085 -43.55 -20.81 0.32
C SER A 1085 -44.72 -21.81 0.27
N ARG A 1086 -45.92 -21.42 0.73
CA ARG A 1086 -47.12 -22.27 0.63
C ARG A 1086 -47.64 -22.38 -0.81
N MET A 1087 -47.54 -21.33 -1.64
CA MET A 1087 -47.87 -21.38 -3.07
C MET A 1087 -46.98 -22.37 -3.84
N ASP A 1088 -45.69 -22.45 -3.52
CA ASP A 1088 -44.83 -23.53 -4.02
C ASP A 1088 -45.32 -24.87 -3.44
N SER A 1089 -45.32 -25.05 -2.11
CA SER A 1089 -45.58 -26.36 -1.49
C SER A 1089 -46.90 -27.04 -1.93
N THR A 1090 -47.93 -26.25 -2.27
CA THR A 1090 -49.25 -26.71 -2.74
C THR A 1090 -49.43 -26.68 -4.27
N GLY A 1091 -48.46 -26.13 -5.00
CA GLY A 1091 -48.46 -25.99 -6.46
C GLY A 1091 -48.45 -27.31 -7.22
N VAL A 1092 -48.81 -27.23 -8.50
CA VAL A 1092 -48.76 -28.36 -9.45
C VAL A 1092 -47.44 -28.30 -10.24
N LEU A 1093 -46.90 -29.45 -10.65
CA LEU A 1093 -45.71 -29.54 -11.49
C LEU A 1093 -45.90 -28.80 -12.84
N ASP A 1094 -44.83 -28.20 -13.35
CA ASP A 1094 -44.73 -27.34 -14.54
C ASP A 1094 -45.64 -26.08 -14.55
N LYS A 1095 -46.27 -25.78 -13.41
CA LYS A 1095 -47.11 -24.60 -13.23
C LYS A 1095 -46.48 -23.58 -12.27
N ILE A 1096 -46.70 -22.32 -12.61
CA ILE A 1096 -46.38 -21.15 -11.79
C ILE A 1096 -47.68 -20.75 -11.09
N GLN A 1097 -47.77 -20.97 -9.78
CA GLN A 1097 -48.92 -20.58 -8.97
C GLN A 1097 -48.72 -19.17 -8.40
N VAL A 1098 -49.75 -18.35 -8.50
CA VAL A 1098 -49.77 -16.97 -8.00
C VAL A 1098 -50.99 -16.73 -7.11
N THR A 1099 -50.84 -15.82 -6.14
CA THR A 1099 -51.96 -15.37 -5.29
C THR A 1099 -52.88 -14.39 -6.03
N GLN A 1100 -54.06 -14.13 -5.46
CA GLN A 1100 -55.05 -13.23 -6.03
C GLN A 1100 -54.52 -11.79 -6.19
N GLU A 1101 -53.70 -11.33 -5.25
CA GLU A 1101 -53.04 -10.02 -5.23
C GLU A 1101 -52.05 -9.89 -6.42
N VAL A 1102 -51.27 -10.93 -6.69
CA VAL A 1102 -50.38 -10.97 -7.87
C VAL A 1102 -51.18 -11.02 -9.17
N CYS A 1103 -52.28 -11.78 -9.20
CA CYS A 1103 -53.18 -11.83 -10.36
C CYS A 1103 -53.76 -10.45 -10.69
N GLN A 1104 -54.17 -9.66 -9.67
CA GLN A 1104 -54.69 -8.30 -9.84
C GLN A 1104 -53.65 -7.32 -10.43
N ILE A 1105 -52.35 -7.56 -10.23
CA ILE A 1105 -51.26 -6.73 -10.78
C ILE A 1105 -50.87 -7.16 -12.19
N LEU A 1106 -50.95 -8.46 -12.51
CA LEU A 1106 -50.56 -9.01 -13.82
C LEU A 1106 -51.69 -8.97 -14.86
N GLN A 1107 -52.96 -9.12 -14.46
CA GLN A 1107 -54.10 -9.14 -15.38
C GLN A 1107 -54.27 -7.82 -16.17
N PRO A 1108 -54.07 -6.60 -15.61
CA PRO A 1108 -54.08 -5.35 -16.37
C PRO A 1108 -52.89 -5.19 -17.35
N LYS A 1109 -51.90 -6.09 -17.31
CA LYS A 1109 -50.70 -6.09 -18.17
C LYS A 1109 -50.72 -7.25 -19.19
N SER A 1110 -51.92 -7.72 -19.54
CA SER A 1110 -52.15 -8.71 -20.60
C SER A 1110 -51.47 -10.08 -20.40
N TYR A 1111 -51.19 -10.51 -19.17
CA TYR A 1111 -50.68 -11.85 -18.89
C TYR A 1111 -51.81 -12.90 -18.89
N PRO A 1112 -51.62 -14.06 -19.55
CA PRO A 1112 -52.56 -15.18 -19.48
C PRO A 1112 -52.52 -15.85 -18.10
N LEU A 1113 -53.63 -15.71 -17.37
CA LEU A 1113 -53.83 -16.24 -16.02
C LEU A 1113 -55.08 -17.12 -15.98
N THR A 1114 -54.97 -18.34 -15.44
CA THR A 1114 -56.11 -19.25 -15.25
C THR A 1114 -56.43 -19.43 -13.77
N CYS A 1115 -57.72 -19.46 -13.40
CA CYS A 1115 -58.12 -19.65 -12.01
C CYS A 1115 -57.98 -21.13 -11.61
N ARG A 1116 -57.23 -21.41 -10.53
CA ARG A 1116 -57.11 -22.76 -9.95
C ARG A 1116 -58.29 -23.11 -9.04
N GLY A 1117 -58.91 -22.10 -8.42
CA GLY A 1117 -59.94 -22.26 -7.38
C GLY A 1117 -59.38 -22.06 -5.96
N THR A 1118 -60.14 -22.47 -4.94
CA THR A 1118 -59.70 -22.38 -3.55
C THR A 1118 -58.72 -23.49 -3.18
N VAL A 1119 -57.66 -23.13 -2.46
CA VAL A 1119 -56.67 -24.04 -1.87
C VAL A 1119 -56.58 -23.73 -0.38
N ASN A 1120 -56.61 -24.75 0.47
CA ASN A 1120 -56.46 -24.58 1.91
C ASN A 1120 -54.99 -24.34 2.28
N VAL A 1121 -54.67 -23.13 2.73
CA VAL A 1121 -53.33 -22.67 3.10
C VAL A 1121 -53.20 -22.68 4.62
N LYS A 1122 -52.26 -23.48 5.15
CA LYS A 1122 -51.96 -23.55 6.59
C LYS A 1122 -51.68 -22.15 7.16
N GLY A 1123 -52.53 -21.71 8.09
CA GLY A 1123 -52.45 -20.38 8.72
C GLY A 1123 -53.27 -19.27 8.06
N LYS A 1124 -53.94 -19.53 6.92
CA LYS A 1124 -54.89 -18.61 6.27
C LYS A 1124 -56.28 -19.21 6.00
N GLY A 1125 -56.41 -20.53 5.96
CA GLY A 1125 -57.65 -21.20 5.54
C GLY A 1125 -57.74 -21.26 4.02
N GLU A 1126 -58.95 -21.25 3.46
CA GLU A 1126 -59.13 -21.28 2.01
C GLU A 1126 -58.76 -19.95 1.35
N MET A 1127 -57.93 -20.04 0.32
CA MET A 1127 -57.41 -18.90 -0.47
C MET A 1127 -57.64 -19.18 -1.96
N VAL A 1128 -58.16 -18.21 -2.71
CA VAL A 1128 -58.29 -18.31 -4.17
C VAL A 1128 -56.90 -18.16 -4.81
N THR A 1129 -56.58 -19.05 -5.73
CA THR A 1129 -55.25 -19.11 -6.38
C THR A 1129 -55.39 -19.20 -7.90
N TYR A 1130 -54.34 -18.76 -8.59
CA TYR A 1130 -54.28 -18.70 -10.05
C TYR A 1130 -53.00 -19.35 -10.57
N PHE A 1131 -52.99 -19.80 -11.81
CA PHE A 1131 -51.78 -20.16 -12.54
C PHE A 1131 -51.42 -19.04 -13.53
N LEU A 1132 -50.12 -18.76 -13.65
CA LEU A 1132 -49.54 -17.98 -14.73
C LEU A 1132 -49.08 -18.95 -15.84
N ASP A 1133 -49.69 -18.86 -17.01
CA ASP A 1133 -49.45 -19.84 -18.08
C ASP A 1133 -48.32 -19.43 -19.05
N GLY A 1134 -48.16 -18.14 -19.33
CA GLY A 1134 -47.21 -17.59 -20.30
C GLY A 1134 -46.96 -16.08 -20.16
N TYR A 1135 -46.16 -15.52 -21.07
CA TYR A 1135 -45.81 -14.09 -21.10
C TYR A 1135 -46.98 -13.18 -21.49
N SER A 1136 -46.85 -11.88 -21.19
CA SER A 1136 -47.77 -10.83 -21.64
C SER A 1136 -47.95 -10.83 -23.16
N VAL A 1137 -49.21 -10.80 -23.62
CA VAL A 1137 -49.57 -10.79 -25.04
C VAL A 1137 -48.92 -9.62 -25.81
N ASP A 1138 -48.74 -8.47 -25.15
CA ASP A 1138 -48.12 -7.28 -25.74
C ASP A 1138 -46.61 -7.48 -26.02
N ARG A 1139 -45.95 -8.36 -25.26
CA ARG A 1139 -44.56 -8.76 -25.56
C ARG A 1139 -44.47 -9.79 -26.67
N VAL A 1140 -45.41 -10.72 -26.77
CA VAL A 1140 -45.40 -11.75 -27.84
C VAL A 1140 -45.45 -11.11 -29.24
N GLN A 1141 -46.05 -9.92 -29.38
CA GLN A 1141 -46.04 -9.15 -30.64
C GLN A 1141 -44.71 -8.43 -30.94
N THR A 1142 -43.88 -8.14 -29.94
CA THR A 1142 -42.55 -7.54 -30.12
C THR A 1142 -41.43 -8.58 -30.16
N SER A 1143 -41.69 -9.81 -29.70
CA SER A 1143 -40.77 -10.94 -29.73
C SER A 1143 -41.21 -12.03 -30.74
N THR A 1144 -41.41 -11.65 -32.01
CA THR A 1144 -41.62 -12.64 -33.09
C THR A 1144 -40.36 -13.51 -33.21
N PRO A 1145 -40.43 -14.83 -32.97
CA PRO A 1145 -39.24 -15.67 -33.06
C PRO A 1145 -38.81 -15.76 -34.52
N THR A 1146 -37.55 -15.39 -34.81
CA THR A 1146 -36.94 -15.66 -36.10
C THR A 1146 -36.70 -17.17 -36.22
N ARG A 1147 -37.73 -17.90 -36.69
CA ARG A 1147 -37.58 -19.27 -37.19
C ARG A 1147 -36.63 -19.25 -38.37
N LEU A 1148 -35.34 -19.45 -38.08
CA LEU A 1148 -34.37 -19.89 -39.07
C LEU A 1148 -34.79 -21.29 -39.53
N ILE A 1149 -34.97 -21.41 -40.83
CA ILE A 1149 -35.12 -22.66 -41.59
C ILE A 1149 -33.74 -23.00 -42.16
#